data_AF-A0A9W4WRA8-F1
#
_entry.id   AF-A0A9W4WRA8-F1
#
_cell.length_a   1.000
_cell.length_b   1.000
_cell.length_c   1.000
_cell.angle_alpha   90.00
_cell.angle_beta   90.00
_cell.angle_gamma   90.00
#
_symmetry.space_group_name_H-M   'P 1'
#
loop_
_entity.id
_entity.type
_entity.pdbx_description
1 polymer ?
#
loop_
_entity_poly.entity_id
_entity_poly.type
_entity_poly.pdbx_seq_one_letter_code
_entity_poly.pdbx_strand_id
1 'polypeptide(L)'
;MRKLWQEKQVRLDGRGAEQIRPLEIKIDYLPNVHGSAVFARGETKVLSVITVGKISEKQLVDSIFNRFHKYFIHHYNFPPFAVNEMASYRSVSRREIGHGELVEKTFDYLIPSTELFPYTVRAVSEVLSSDGSSSQASICATSLSLMATGVPLTRPAAGIALGLFEGQIYNDINGLEDKLGEMDFKIAGTEKGVCSLQLDVKNQGISQALIKTSFEKARQARSHLLKEMKSHIYHPRPNLPTQVIKCRCFYVEKEKIGLVIGSRGKTINQLTEETGSTIEVQNDGYILVYHQEEDKLEKTCQAIKKIIKGETVGKLASSRGGDFKRAYDATQTGLTYGTPTGQFTAHEIHKANGEDYNPDKNPSCSFEPNRKIFTCFTCGFKASDIFSFWAQYQKITLEAAAEEIGQMGYFPLSILREKKQEEQKEKNKVFYLLSLITEIYQHNLLTQAGREVLKYLQIERQLDQKTIDHFGLGVTNLVLVTENNRVCDFFPTQHLIIPLTNSESKIVAFAARKIGEIPTGEGKYKYLPSYQYYQKSSLLYNYPTAKKNRTEECYLVEGFFDVISLHKLGIENCLALLGTNLSETQIKLLIELKKRIILFLDSDKAGREAAVNVAVKLLLKEVDCEVIKGNYEGDPDEICQQQTKEKVGNNPQRISRFVSEMAEVFRKFKPSIYDFLITKISSLVG
;
A
#
# COMPACT_ATOMS: atom_id res chain seq x y z
N MET A 1 38.09 17.61 -11.68
CA MET A 1 36.72 17.31 -11.19
C MET A 1 36.77 16.99 -9.71
N ARG A 2 36.92 15.71 -9.29
CA ARG A 2 36.98 15.34 -7.86
C ARG A 2 37.98 16.17 -7.04
N LYS A 3 39.22 16.34 -7.53
CA LYS A 3 40.23 17.21 -6.90
C LYS A 3 39.83 18.70 -6.80
N LEU A 4 39.11 19.25 -7.77
CA LEU A 4 38.66 20.66 -7.71
C LEU A 4 37.58 20.86 -6.65
N TRP A 5 36.67 19.90 -6.51
CA TRP A 5 35.67 19.88 -5.44
C TRP A 5 36.31 19.70 -4.06
N GLN A 6 37.27 18.77 -3.94
CA GLN A 6 38.02 18.50 -2.71
C GLN A 6 38.81 19.72 -2.23
N GLU A 7 39.62 20.30 -3.11
CA GLU A 7 40.64 21.28 -2.72
C GLU A 7 40.11 22.72 -2.72
N LYS A 8 39.15 23.03 -3.60
CA LYS A 8 38.68 24.40 -3.82
C LYS A 8 37.20 24.61 -3.49
N GLN A 9 36.40 23.54 -3.31
CA GLN A 9 34.96 23.66 -3.05
C GLN A 9 34.18 24.44 -4.13
N VAL A 10 34.74 24.51 -5.35
CA VAL A 10 34.16 25.21 -6.50
C VAL A 10 33.69 24.18 -7.53
N ARG A 11 32.45 24.34 -8.01
CA ARG A 11 31.88 23.53 -9.10
C ARG A 11 32.50 23.93 -10.45
N LEU A 12 32.34 23.09 -11.47
CA LEU A 12 32.92 23.36 -12.80
C LEU A 12 32.48 24.71 -13.39
N ASP A 13 31.25 25.10 -13.10
CA ASP A 13 30.62 26.33 -13.57
C ASP A 13 30.82 27.51 -12.59
N GLY A 14 31.70 27.36 -11.59
CA GLY A 14 32.03 28.39 -10.62
C GLY A 14 31.01 28.55 -9.48
N ARG A 15 29.92 27.78 -9.45
CA ARG A 15 28.89 27.89 -8.41
C ARG A 15 29.34 27.31 -7.07
N GLY A 16 28.80 27.89 -6.00
CA GLY A 16 28.84 27.28 -4.66
C GLY A 16 27.89 26.09 -4.51
N ALA A 17 28.00 25.36 -3.40
CA ALA A 17 27.20 24.15 -3.15
C ALA A 17 25.69 24.40 -3.10
N GLU A 18 25.24 25.53 -2.56
CA GLU A 18 23.80 25.83 -2.41
C GLU A 18 23.21 26.64 -3.56
N GLN A 19 24.07 27.11 -4.48
CA GLN A 19 23.69 28.05 -5.52
C GLN A 19 22.93 27.36 -6.67
N ILE A 20 21.74 27.90 -6.95
CA ILE A 20 20.89 27.49 -8.07
C ILE A 20 21.33 28.26 -9.33
N ARG A 21 21.25 27.63 -10.52
CA ARG A 21 21.56 28.30 -11.79
C ARG A 21 20.60 29.47 -12.06
N PRO A 22 21.01 30.44 -12.91
CA PRO A 22 20.13 31.52 -13.34
C PRO A 22 18.78 31.00 -13.84
N LEU A 23 17.70 31.67 -13.43
CA LEU A 23 16.34 31.30 -13.81
C LEU A 23 15.83 32.24 -14.90
N GLU A 24 15.18 31.66 -15.92
CA GLU A 24 14.40 32.39 -16.92
C GLU A 24 12.99 31.80 -16.92
N ILE A 25 11.99 32.60 -16.59
CA ILE A 25 10.60 32.18 -16.52
C ILE A 25 9.78 33.03 -17.48
N LYS A 26 9.01 32.37 -18.35
CA LYS A 26 8.05 33.03 -19.25
C LYS A 26 6.73 32.30 -19.19
N ILE A 27 5.65 33.01 -18.91
CA ILE A 27 4.28 32.51 -19.02
C ILE A 27 3.67 32.96 -20.35
N ASP A 28 2.66 32.24 -20.84
CA ASP A 28 1.98 32.51 -22.12
C ASP A 28 2.92 32.59 -23.32
N TYR A 29 3.92 31.73 -23.33
CA TYR A 29 4.93 31.70 -24.39
C TYR A 29 4.33 31.40 -25.78
N LEU A 30 3.26 30.59 -25.82
CA LEU A 30 2.55 30.23 -27.05
C LEU A 30 1.18 30.93 -27.13
N PRO A 31 0.81 31.55 -28.26
CA PRO A 31 -0.40 32.37 -28.38
C PRO A 31 -1.72 31.61 -28.56
N ASN A 32 -1.69 30.33 -28.97
CA ASN A 32 -2.88 29.55 -29.36
C ASN A 32 -3.04 28.24 -28.58
N VAL A 33 -2.71 28.25 -27.29
CA VAL A 33 -2.85 27.10 -26.38
C VAL A 33 -3.64 27.52 -25.14
N HIS A 34 -4.23 26.57 -24.41
CA HIS A 34 -4.96 26.91 -23.18
C HIS A 34 -4.01 27.39 -22.06
N GLY A 35 -2.76 26.94 -22.06
CA GLY A 35 -1.71 27.57 -21.28
C GLY A 35 -0.35 27.11 -21.71
N SER A 36 0.63 27.98 -21.50
CA SER A 36 2.03 27.65 -21.73
C SER A 36 2.90 28.34 -20.70
N ALA A 37 4.00 27.69 -20.34
CA ALA A 37 5.09 28.32 -19.62
C ALA A 37 6.42 27.70 -20.04
N VAL A 38 7.44 28.54 -20.19
CA VAL A 38 8.83 28.14 -20.30
C VAL A 38 9.49 28.37 -18.95
N PHE A 39 10.10 27.32 -18.42
CA PHE A 39 10.97 27.40 -17.25
C PHE A 39 12.37 26.97 -17.66
N ALA A 40 13.32 27.88 -17.50
CA ALA A 40 14.74 27.61 -17.69
C ALA A 40 15.49 27.79 -16.38
N ARG A 41 16.39 26.84 -16.12
CA ARG A 41 17.32 26.85 -14.99
C ARG A 41 18.71 26.49 -15.52
N GLY A 42 19.52 27.54 -15.75
CA GLY A 42 20.74 27.45 -16.54
C GLY A 42 20.46 26.91 -17.93
N GLU A 43 21.19 25.87 -18.35
CA GLU A 43 21.04 25.25 -19.66
C GLU A 43 19.90 24.23 -19.75
N THR A 44 19.19 23.95 -18.65
CA THR A 44 17.99 23.11 -18.68
C THR A 44 16.75 23.98 -18.92
N LYS A 45 16.10 23.81 -20.07
CA LYS A 45 14.93 24.59 -20.49
C LYS A 45 13.78 23.65 -20.87
N VAL A 46 12.62 23.88 -20.27
CA VAL A 46 11.41 23.10 -20.54
C VAL A 46 10.25 24.02 -20.87
N LEU A 47 9.52 23.69 -21.94
CA LEU A 47 8.24 24.28 -22.30
C LEU A 47 7.13 23.33 -21.86
N SER A 48 6.24 23.77 -20.97
CA SER A 48 5.04 23.01 -20.61
C SER A 48 3.80 23.64 -21.23
N VAL A 49 3.02 22.85 -21.94
CA VAL A 49 1.75 23.24 -22.57
C VAL A 49 0.61 22.51 -21.88
N ILE A 50 -0.46 23.25 -21.56
CA ILE A 50 -1.69 22.70 -20.98
C ILE A 50 -2.81 22.69 -22.03
N THR A 51 -3.54 21.60 -22.06
CA THR A 51 -4.81 21.44 -22.75
C THR A 51 -5.87 21.01 -21.75
N VAL A 52 -7.06 21.57 -21.88
CA VAL A 52 -8.19 21.36 -20.98
C VAL A 52 -9.32 20.84 -21.84
N GLY A 53 -9.85 19.69 -21.44
CA GLY A 53 -10.81 18.90 -22.19
C GLY A 53 -11.99 18.47 -21.33
N LYS A 54 -12.97 17.83 -21.95
CA LYS A 54 -14.18 17.35 -21.25
C LYS A 54 -13.82 16.20 -20.30
N ILE A 55 -14.67 15.92 -19.32
CA ILE A 55 -14.52 14.75 -18.44
C ILE A 55 -14.52 13.43 -19.22
N SER A 56 -15.26 13.35 -20.32
CA SER A 56 -15.24 12.18 -21.21
C SER A 56 -13.87 11.90 -21.86
N GLU A 57 -12.98 12.89 -21.96
CA GLU A 57 -11.65 12.77 -22.56
C GLU A 57 -10.59 12.24 -21.56
N LYS A 58 -11.04 11.69 -20.43
CA LYS A 58 -10.21 10.99 -19.45
C LYS A 58 -9.48 9.79 -20.06
N GLN A 59 -8.31 9.47 -19.52
CA GLN A 59 -7.55 8.30 -19.93
C GLN A 59 -7.96 7.08 -19.10
N LEU A 60 -8.42 6.02 -19.76
CA LEU A 60 -8.58 4.70 -19.13
C LEU A 60 -7.21 4.03 -19.01
N VAL A 61 -6.84 3.68 -17.79
CA VAL A 61 -5.69 2.80 -17.51
C VAL A 61 -6.25 1.43 -17.19
N ASP A 62 -6.02 0.50 -18.11
CA ASP A 62 -6.45 -0.90 -17.98
C ASP A 62 -5.22 -1.78 -17.82
N SER A 63 -5.05 -2.33 -16.62
CA SER A 63 -3.95 -3.22 -16.25
C SER A 63 -4.49 -4.50 -15.65
N ILE A 64 -3.66 -5.52 -15.58
CA ILE A 64 -4.02 -6.84 -15.02
C ILE A 64 -4.59 -6.73 -13.59
N PHE A 65 -4.13 -5.74 -12.82
CA PHE A 65 -4.47 -5.58 -11.40
C PHE A 65 -5.48 -4.47 -11.14
N ASN A 66 -5.42 -3.39 -11.92
CA ASN A 66 -6.18 -2.17 -11.67
C ASN A 66 -6.77 -1.62 -12.97
N ARG A 67 -8.04 -1.26 -12.92
CA ARG A 67 -8.74 -0.53 -13.98
C ARG A 67 -9.28 0.78 -13.41
N PHE A 68 -8.72 1.91 -13.83
CA PHE A 68 -9.09 3.22 -13.31
C PHE A 68 -8.96 4.32 -14.38
N HIS A 69 -9.50 5.51 -14.10
CA HIS A 69 -9.44 6.64 -15.01
C HIS A 69 -8.53 7.73 -14.46
N LYS A 70 -7.74 8.35 -15.35
CA LYS A 70 -6.94 9.55 -15.07
C LYS A 70 -7.61 10.78 -15.65
N TYR A 71 -7.77 11.81 -14.81
CA TYR A 71 -8.28 13.13 -15.20
C TYR A 71 -7.16 14.15 -15.36
N PHE A 72 -6.01 13.90 -14.75
CA PHE A 72 -4.77 14.60 -15.07
C PHE A 72 -3.83 13.65 -15.80
N ILE A 73 -3.31 14.08 -16.94
CA ILE A 73 -2.45 13.27 -17.79
C ILE A 73 -1.20 14.10 -18.06
N HIS A 74 -0.02 13.59 -17.68
CA HIS A 74 1.24 14.24 -17.99
C HIS A 74 2.04 13.44 -19.03
N HIS A 75 2.38 14.10 -20.13
CA HIS A 75 3.34 13.59 -21.11
C HIS A 75 4.64 14.37 -21.03
N TYR A 76 5.75 13.65 -21.05
CA TYR A 76 7.09 14.20 -21.02
C TYR A 76 7.84 13.74 -22.26
N ASN A 77 8.36 14.70 -23.02
CA ASN A 77 9.08 14.47 -24.27
C ASN A 77 10.52 14.98 -24.14
N PHE A 78 11.47 14.13 -24.50
CA PHE A 78 12.91 14.39 -24.45
C PHE A 78 13.53 14.17 -25.82
N PRO A 79 13.41 15.15 -26.73
CA PRO A 79 13.94 15.01 -28.07
C PRO A 79 15.48 15.01 -28.06
N PRO A 80 16.14 14.33 -29.03
CA PRO A 80 17.61 14.22 -29.07
C PRO A 80 18.33 15.57 -29.14
N PHE A 81 17.74 16.57 -29.79
CA PHE A 81 18.31 17.90 -29.88
C PHE A 81 18.46 18.58 -28.50
N ALA A 82 17.70 18.16 -27.49
CA ALA A 82 17.76 18.73 -26.14
C ALA A 82 19.14 18.53 -25.48
N VAL A 83 19.91 17.55 -25.95
CA VAL A 83 21.28 17.27 -25.51
C VAL A 83 22.30 17.45 -26.65
N ASN A 84 21.90 18.16 -27.71
CA ASN A 84 22.69 18.35 -28.94
C ASN A 84 23.09 17.04 -29.65
N GLU A 85 22.27 16.00 -29.54
CA GLU A 85 22.49 14.73 -30.24
C GLU A 85 21.56 14.59 -31.47
N MET A 86 22.04 13.87 -32.49
CA MET A 86 21.23 13.46 -33.64
C MET A 86 20.80 12.01 -33.47
N ALA A 87 19.51 11.76 -33.23
CA ALA A 87 18.95 10.41 -33.17
C ALA A 87 17.53 10.36 -33.76
N SER A 88 17.09 9.16 -34.18
CA SER A 88 15.73 8.94 -34.66
C SER A 88 14.74 9.01 -33.51
N TYR A 89 13.77 9.93 -33.57
CA TYR A 89 12.69 10.04 -32.59
C TYR A 89 11.47 9.25 -33.08
N ARG A 90 11.27 8.04 -32.55
CA ARG A 90 10.18 7.13 -33.00
C ARG A 90 9.18 6.78 -31.91
N SER A 91 9.66 6.47 -30.71
CA SER A 91 8.81 6.06 -29.58
C SER A 91 9.30 6.67 -28.27
N VAL A 92 8.38 6.82 -27.32
CA VAL A 92 8.68 7.32 -25.97
C VAL A 92 9.52 6.29 -25.23
N SER A 93 10.66 6.72 -24.71
CA SER A 93 11.58 5.88 -23.93
C SER A 93 11.06 5.60 -22.51
N ARG A 94 11.58 4.56 -21.86
CA ARG A 94 11.28 4.27 -20.43
C ARG A 94 11.61 5.45 -19.52
N ARG A 95 12.66 6.20 -19.83
CA ARG A 95 13.10 7.36 -19.04
C ARG A 95 12.11 8.51 -19.16
N GLU A 96 11.61 8.76 -20.36
CA GLU A 96 10.57 9.77 -20.59
C GLU A 96 9.27 9.42 -19.85
N ILE A 97 8.83 8.17 -19.90
CA ILE A 97 7.66 7.70 -19.14
C ILE A 97 7.88 7.90 -17.64
N GLY A 98 9.03 7.46 -17.10
CA GLY A 98 9.32 7.59 -15.66
C GLY A 98 9.45 9.03 -15.18
N HIS A 99 9.99 9.94 -16.01
CA HIS A 99 10.01 11.36 -15.71
C HIS A 99 8.60 11.98 -15.77
N GLY A 100 7.79 11.61 -16.77
CA GLY A 100 6.40 12.05 -16.87
C GLY A 100 5.57 11.62 -15.66
N GLU A 101 5.69 10.36 -15.25
CA GLU A 101 5.00 9.83 -14.07
C GLU A 101 5.42 10.53 -12.77
N LEU A 102 6.69 10.93 -12.64
CA LEU A 102 7.16 11.72 -11.49
C LEU A 102 6.50 13.11 -11.45
N VAL A 103 6.33 13.76 -12.61
CA VAL A 103 5.62 15.04 -12.70
C VAL A 103 4.15 14.83 -12.38
N GLU A 104 3.51 13.81 -12.97
CA GLU A 104 2.10 13.48 -12.75
C GLU A 104 1.79 13.29 -11.26
N LYS A 105 2.54 12.41 -10.58
CA LYS A 105 2.41 12.15 -9.13
C LYS A 105 2.54 13.40 -8.26
N THR A 106 3.29 14.41 -8.74
CA THR A 106 3.45 15.66 -8.00
C THR A 106 2.14 16.45 -7.96
N PHE A 107 1.35 16.39 -9.04
CA PHE A 107 0.12 17.17 -9.20
C PHE A 107 -1.16 16.40 -8.87
N ASP A 108 -1.11 15.07 -8.72
CA ASP A 108 -2.26 14.24 -8.31
C ASP A 108 -2.98 14.77 -7.05
N TYR A 109 -2.22 15.35 -6.10
CA TYR A 109 -2.76 15.92 -4.87
C TYR A 109 -3.03 17.43 -4.94
N LEU A 110 -2.60 18.09 -6.02
CA LEU A 110 -2.66 19.54 -6.16
C LEU A 110 -3.76 19.98 -7.13
N ILE A 111 -4.15 19.10 -8.04
CA ILE A 111 -5.26 19.32 -8.95
C ILE A 111 -6.57 19.06 -8.20
N PRO A 112 -7.55 19.97 -8.32
CA PRO A 112 -8.85 19.82 -7.67
C PRO A 112 -9.63 18.63 -8.24
N SER A 113 -10.62 18.14 -7.47
CA SER A 113 -11.51 17.07 -7.91
C SER A 113 -12.33 17.50 -9.13
N THR A 114 -12.81 16.52 -9.89
CA THR A 114 -13.71 16.74 -11.04
C THR A 114 -15.04 17.40 -10.67
N GLU A 115 -15.42 17.38 -9.40
CA GLU A 115 -16.59 18.12 -8.89
C GLU A 115 -16.33 19.63 -8.83
N LEU A 116 -15.12 20.02 -8.41
CA LEU A 116 -14.71 21.43 -8.29
C LEU A 116 -14.19 21.99 -9.61
N PHE A 117 -13.59 21.15 -10.44
CA PHE A 117 -13.06 21.50 -11.74
C PHE A 117 -13.43 20.41 -12.75
N PRO A 118 -14.60 20.51 -13.40
CA PRO A 118 -15.18 19.44 -14.23
C PRO A 118 -14.52 19.36 -15.60
N TYR A 119 -13.22 19.08 -15.61
CA TYR A 119 -12.39 19.02 -16.80
C TYR A 119 -11.34 17.94 -16.67
N THR A 120 -10.96 17.36 -17.81
CA THR A 120 -9.73 16.59 -17.93
C THR A 120 -8.61 17.55 -18.32
N VAL A 121 -7.42 17.40 -17.73
CA VAL A 121 -6.27 18.25 -17.99
C VAL A 121 -5.13 17.40 -18.54
N ARG A 122 -4.63 17.78 -19.71
CA ARG A 122 -3.43 17.20 -20.30
C ARG A 122 -2.29 18.21 -20.24
N ALA A 123 -1.20 17.83 -19.61
CA ALA A 123 0.04 18.58 -19.60
C ALA A 123 1.07 17.88 -20.50
N VAL A 124 1.74 18.64 -21.37
CA VAL A 124 2.85 18.15 -22.18
C VAL A 124 4.08 18.99 -21.86
N SER A 125 5.15 18.35 -21.40
CA SER A 125 6.45 18.98 -21.17
C SER A 125 7.42 18.61 -22.27
N GLU A 126 7.78 19.60 -23.08
CA GLU A 126 8.79 19.52 -24.12
C GLU A 126 10.13 20.02 -23.57
N VAL A 127 11.12 19.14 -23.47
CA VAL A 127 12.46 19.54 -23.06
C VAL A 127 13.18 20.16 -24.25
N LEU A 128 13.47 21.46 -24.18
CA LEU A 128 14.12 22.22 -25.25
C LEU A 128 15.64 22.13 -25.16
N SER A 129 16.18 22.07 -23.95
CA SER A 129 17.59 21.83 -23.66
C SER A 129 17.72 21.19 -22.27
N SER A 130 18.74 20.36 -22.05
CA SER A 130 18.93 19.66 -20.78
C SER A 130 20.39 19.48 -20.41
N ASP A 131 20.79 20.17 -19.34
CA ASP A 131 22.01 19.91 -18.59
C ASP A 131 21.66 19.47 -17.16
N GLY A 132 20.87 18.40 -17.05
CA GLY A 132 20.46 17.81 -15.78
C GLY A 132 19.16 18.35 -15.21
N SER A 133 18.48 17.51 -14.42
CA SER A 133 17.25 17.85 -13.68
C SER A 133 16.07 18.35 -14.53
N SER A 134 15.98 17.94 -15.79
CA SER A 134 14.88 18.32 -16.70
C SER A 134 13.50 17.92 -16.17
N SER A 135 13.38 16.78 -15.46
CA SER A 135 12.12 16.39 -14.80
C SER A 135 11.66 17.39 -13.73
N GLN A 136 12.59 18.00 -13.00
CA GLN A 136 12.27 18.99 -11.98
C GLN A 136 11.93 20.35 -12.60
N ALA A 137 12.59 20.70 -13.70
CA ALA A 137 12.21 21.86 -14.52
C ALA A 137 10.80 21.69 -15.11
N SER A 138 10.42 20.48 -15.55
CA SER A 138 9.06 20.16 -15.99
C SER A 138 8.02 20.40 -14.91
N ILE A 139 8.29 20.03 -13.64
CA ILE A 139 7.37 20.32 -12.53
C ILE A 139 7.13 21.83 -12.39
N CYS A 140 8.20 22.64 -12.41
CA CYS A 140 8.07 24.09 -12.32
C CYS A 140 7.31 24.67 -13.53
N ALA A 141 7.64 24.25 -14.75
CA ALA A 141 6.97 24.68 -15.97
C ALA A 141 5.49 24.29 -15.97
N THR A 142 5.15 23.05 -15.58
CA THR A 142 3.77 22.57 -15.50
C THR A 142 2.99 23.31 -14.42
N SER A 143 3.58 23.60 -13.26
CA SER A 143 2.91 24.42 -12.23
C SER A 143 2.56 25.80 -12.75
N LEU A 144 3.50 26.48 -13.41
CA LEU A 144 3.29 27.80 -14.01
C LEU A 144 2.23 27.77 -15.11
N SER A 145 2.30 26.75 -15.98
CA SER A 145 1.39 26.60 -17.11
C SER A 145 -0.05 26.30 -16.66
N LEU A 146 -0.23 25.45 -15.64
CA LEU A 146 -1.53 25.18 -15.01
C LEU A 146 -2.13 26.45 -14.40
N MET A 147 -1.31 27.25 -13.70
CA MET A 147 -1.75 28.53 -13.15
C MET A 147 -2.11 29.54 -14.25
N ALA A 148 -1.32 29.60 -15.33
CA ALA A 148 -1.56 30.48 -16.47
C ALA A 148 -2.85 30.10 -17.23
N THR A 149 -3.19 28.81 -17.28
CA THR A 149 -4.49 28.33 -17.78
C THR A 149 -5.65 28.69 -16.85
N GLY A 150 -5.41 28.94 -15.56
CA GLY A 150 -6.47 29.13 -14.57
C GLY A 150 -7.02 27.82 -14.00
N VAL A 151 -6.24 26.73 -14.07
CA VAL A 151 -6.54 25.51 -13.30
C VAL A 151 -6.43 25.86 -11.82
N PRO A 152 -7.47 25.64 -10.98
CA PRO A 152 -7.47 26.06 -9.58
C PRO A 152 -6.65 25.11 -8.72
N LEU A 153 -5.32 25.15 -8.89
CA LEU A 153 -4.39 24.38 -8.08
C LEU A 153 -4.51 24.76 -6.61
N THR A 154 -4.54 23.76 -5.74
CA THR A 154 -4.52 23.96 -4.28
C THR A 154 -3.33 24.82 -3.87
N ARG A 155 -2.14 24.50 -4.41
CA ARG A 155 -0.89 25.28 -4.25
C ARG A 155 0.06 25.02 -5.44
N PRO A 156 0.93 25.98 -5.82
CA PRO A 156 1.98 25.73 -6.79
C PRO A 156 3.06 24.79 -6.23
N ALA A 157 3.68 24.01 -7.12
CA ALA A 157 4.77 23.11 -6.78
C ALA A 157 6.04 23.46 -7.57
N ALA A 158 7.20 23.32 -6.91
CA ALA A 158 8.51 23.44 -7.54
C ALA A 158 9.32 22.18 -7.29
N GLY A 159 10.18 21.83 -8.25
CA GLY A 159 11.09 20.69 -8.16
C GLY A 159 12.57 21.11 -8.12
N ILE A 160 13.38 20.36 -7.38
CA ILE A 160 14.84 20.53 -7.34
C ILE A 160 15.53 19.16 -7.32
N ALA A 161 16.69 19.05 -7.98
CA ALA A 161 17.58 17.91 -7.82
C ALA A 161 18.79 18.32 -6.99
N LEU A 162 19.15 17.47 -6.04
CA LEU A 162 20.34 17.58 -5.22
C LEU A 162 21.27 16.40 -5.53
N GLY A 163 22.57 16.63 -5.43
CA GLY A 163 23.56 15.55 -5.50
C GLY A 163 24.42 15.48 -4.26
N LEU A 164 24.95 14.29 -3.99
CA LEU A 164 25.97 14.06 -2.97
C LEU A 164 27.31 13.84 -3.65
N PHE A 165 28.34 14.52 -3.15
CA PHE A 165 29.72 14.29 -3.56
C PHE A 165 30.61 14.38 -2.32
N GLU A 166 31.28 13.27 -1.98
CA GLU A 166 32.24 13.17 -0.87
C GLU A 166 31.74 13.75 0.46
N GLY A 167 30.48 13.41 0.81
CA GLY A 167 29.87 13.84 2.06
C GLY A 167 29.29 15.26 2.05
N GLN A 168 29.28 15.94 0.89
CA GLN A 168 28.69 17.28 0.74
C GLN A 168 27.54 17.29 -0.27
N ILE A 169 26.49 18.05 0.05
CA ILE A 169 25.28 18.15 -0.77
C ILE A 169 25.32 19.40 -1.64
N TYR A 170 25.03 19.21 -2.92
CA TYR A 170 25.02 20.24 -3.96
C TYR A 170 23.60 20.43 -4.50
N ASN A 171 23.13 21.67 -4.53
CA ASN A 171 21.84 22.06 -5.09
C ASN A 171 21.93 22.21 -6.62
N ASP A 172 20.84 21.85 -7.31
CA ASP A 172 20.69 22.04 -8.75
C ASP A 172 21.87 21.45 -9.54
N ILE A 173 22.03 20.13 -9.41
CA ILE A 173 23.10 19.40 -10.11
C ILE A 173 22.89 19.39 -11.62
N ASN A 174 24.01 19.49 -12.34
CA ASN A 174 24.07 19.36 -13.78
C ASN A 174 24.26 17.90 -14.23
N GLY A 175 24.27 17.64 -15.54
CA GLY A 175 24.36 16.28 -16.06
C GLY A 175 25.68 15.56 -15.71
N LEU A 176 26.79 16.31 -15.69
CA LEU A 176 28.10 15.77 -15.33
C LEU A 176 28.21 15.47 -13.83
N GLU A 177 27.63 16.32 -12.99
CA GLU A 177 27.57 16.16 -11.53
C GLU A 177 26.71 14.97 -11.12
N ASP A 178 25.55 14.76 -11.77
CA ASP A 178 24.77 13.53 -11.60
C ASP A 178 25.63 12.31 -11.95
N LYS A 179 26.26 12.30 -13.13
CA LYS A 179 27.07 11.16 -13.60
C LYS A 179 28.21 10.78 -12.64
N LEU A 180 28.85 11.76 -12.01
CA LEU A 180 30.00 11.54 -11.12
C LEU A 180 29.66 11.48 -9.63
N GLY A 181 28.47 11.95 -9.25
CA GLY A 181 27.97 12.02 -7.89
C GLY A 181 27.57 10.66 -7.32
N GLU A 182 27.43 10.64 -6.01
CA GLU A 182 27.14 9.44 -5.21
C GLU A 182 25.63 9.26 -4.99
N MET A 183 24.86 10.33 -5.20
CA MET A 183 23.42 10.39 -4.99
C MET A 183 22.80 11.35 -6.00
N ASP A 184 21.64 10.99 -6.55
CA ASP A 184 20.69 11.88 -7.24
C ASP A 184 19.38 11.92 -6.43
N PHE A 185 19.13 13.03 -5.75
CA PHE A 185 17.98 13.24 -4.89
C PHE A 185 17.06 14.30 -5.49
N LYS A 186 15.98 13.84 -6.13
CA LYS A 186 14.95 14.68 -6.75
C LYS A 186 13.77 14.83 -5.81
N ILE A 187 13.34 16.06 -5.60
CA ILE A 187 12.28 16.36 -4.65
C ILE A 187 11.44 17.52 -5.15
N ALA A 188 10.13 17.33 -5.12
CA ALA A 188 9.18 18.36 -5.50
C ALA A 188 8.08 18.52 -4.47
N GLY A 189 7.56 19.74 -4.40
CA GLY A 189 6.47 20.04 -3.48
C GLY A 189 6.15 21.52 -3.40
N THR A 190 5.28 21.83 -2.46
CA THR A 190 4.75 23.17 -2.21
C THR A 190 5.50 23.84 -1.06
N GLU A 191 5.08 25.06 -0.70
CA GLU A 191 5.56 25.74 0.52
C GLU A 191 5.17 25.00 1.82
N LYS A 192 4.12 24.16 1.78
CA LYS A 192 3.59 23.45 2.95
C LYS A 192 4.18 22.05 3.12
N GLY A 193 4.70 21.44 2.07
CA GLY A 193 5.12 20.05 2.14
C GLY A 193 5.73 19.50 0.85
N VAL A 194 6.12 18.24 0.92
CA VAL A 194 6.66 17.47 -0.21
C VAL A 194 5.52 16.72 -0.88
N CYS A 195 5.47 16.74 -2.22
CA CYS A 195 4.47 16.02 -3.01
C CYS A 195 5.06 14.76 -3.61
N SER A 196 6.31 14.82 -4.09
CA SER A 196 7.00 13.67 -4.67
C SER A 196 8.49 13.69 -4.33
N LEU A 197 9.06 12.49 -4.27
CA LEU A 197 10.48 12.26 -3.98
C LEU A 197 10.97 11.07 -4.80
N GLN A 198 12.14 11.22 -5.42
CA GLN A 198 12.89 10.14 -6.05
C GLN A 198 14.34 10.24 -5.58
N LEU A 199 14.88 9.13 -5.08
CA LEU A 199 16.26 9.05 -4.60
C LEU A 199 16.95 7.87 -5.30
N ASP A 200 18.05 8.15 -5.99
CA ASP A 200 18.95 7.17 -6.57
C ASP A 200 20.31 7.27 -5.87
N VAL A 201 20.85 6.14 -5.41
CA VAL A 201 22.09 6.07 -4.62
C VAL A 201 23.06 5.14 -5.33
N LYS A 202 24.25 5.65 -5.64
CA LYS A 202 25.26 4.93 -6.45
C LYS A 202 26.34 4.24 -5.58
N ASN A 203 26.41 4.55 -4.29
CA ASN A 203 27.37 4.00 -3.32
C ASN A 203 26.68 3.29 -2.13
N GLN A 204 27.43 2.56 -1.30
CA GLN A 204 26.89 1.87 -0.12
C GLN A 204 26.54 2.87 1.00
N GLY A 205 25.28 3.31 1.02
CA GLY A 205 24.62 3.97 2.15
C GLY A 205 24.78 5.49 2.21
N ILE A 206 23.76 6.18 2.74
CA ILE A 206 23.74 7.62 3.04
C ILE A 206 23.38 7.77 4.52
N SER A 207 24.13 8.59 5.27
CA SER A 207 23.85 8.83 6.68
C SER A 207 22.52 9.58 6.86
N GLN A 208 21.84 9.35 7.98
CA GLN A 208 20.60 10.09 8.28
C GLN A 208 20.83 11.60 8.36
N ALA A 209 22.01 12.03 8.83
CA ALA A 209 22.40 13.43 8.85
C ALA A 209 22.41 14.04 7.43
N LEU A 210 23.01 13.35 6.46
CA LEU A 210 23.03 13.76 5.06
C LEU A 210 21.61 13.82 4.45
N ILE A 211 20.74 12.85 4.79
CA ILE A 211 19.35 12.88 4.33
C ILE A 211 18.63 14.10 4.90
N LYS A 212 18.73 14.35 6.21
CA LYS A 212 18.10 15.51 6.86
C LYS A 212 18.59 16.83 6.27
N THR A 213 19.90 16.98 6.11
CA THR A 213 20.50 18.15 5.45
C THR A 213 20.03 18.27 4.00
N SER A 214 19.83 17.16 3.28
CA SER A 214 19.26 17.19 1.93
C SER A 214 17.82 17.71 1.92
N PHE A 215 16.99 17.32 2.89
CA PHE A 215 15.63 17.87 3.03
C PHE A 215 15.62 19.36 3.34
N GLU A 216 16.50 19.81 4.22
CA GLU A 216 16.61 21.23 4.60
C GLU A 216 17.08 22.07 3.40
N LYS A 217 18.17 21.66 2.73
CA LYS A 217 18.68 22.32 1.52
C LYS A 217 17.65 22.29 0.39
N ALA A 218 16.97 21.15 0.18
CA ALA A 218 15.89 21.04 -0.79
C ALA A 218 14.74 22.00 -0.46
N ARG A 219 14.34 22.11 0.81
CA ARG A 219 13.27 23.02 1.21
C ARG A 219 13.65 24.46 0.91
N GLN A 220 14.85 24.89 1.27
CA GLN A 220 15.35 26.24 0.99
C GLN A 220 15.38 26.51 -0.52
N ALA A 221 15.93 25.57 -1.30
CA ALA A 221 15.99 25.67 -2.75
C ALA A 221 14.59 25.74 -3.38
N ARG A 222 13.65 24.87 -2.98
CA ARG A 222 12.26 24.92 -3.46
C ARG A 222 11.56 26.22 -3.05
N SER A 223 11.78 26.71 -1.83
CA SER A 223 11.21 27.99 -1.38
C SER A 223 11.71 29.15 -2.22
N HIS A 224 12.99 29.16 -2.60
CA HIS A 224 13.53 30.13 -3.55
C HIS A 224 12.86 30.02 -4.93
N LEU A 225 12.79 28.81 -5.50
CA LEU A 225 12.13 28.59 -6.80
C LEU A 225 10.65 29.03 -6.78
N LEU A 226 9.90 28.69 -5.73
CA LEU A 226 8.50 29.09 -5.57
C LEU A 226 8.36 30.62 -5.47
N LYS A 227 9.31 31.31 -4.85
CA LYS A 227 9.31 32.78 -4.79
C LYS A 227 9.52 33.39 -6.17
N GLU A 228 10.47 32.86 -6.94
CA GLU A 228 10.74 33.32 -8.31
C GLU A 228 9.59 32.98 -9.27
N MET A 229 8.91 31.85 -9.08
CA MET A 229 7.69 31.54 -9.83
C MET A 229 6.55 32.50 -9.47
N LYS A 230 6.37 32.81 -8.18
CA LYS A 230 5.34 33.74 -7.69
C LYS A 230 5.50 35.17 -8.22
N SER A 231 6.71 35.61 -8.58
CA SER A 231 6.93 36.93 -9.17
C SER A 231 6.40 37.04 -10.61
N HIS A 232 6.22 35.90 -11.30
CA HIS A 232 5.67 35.84 -12.66
C HIS A 232 4.17 35.55 -12.66
N ILE A 233 3.70 34.71 -11.74
CA ILE A 233 2.28 34.44 -11.54
C ILE A 233 1.99 34.13 -10.06
N TYR A 234 1.29 35.06 -9.40
CA TYR A 234 1.07 34.99 -7.95
C TYR A 234 0.02 33.93 -7.57
N HIS A 235 -1.03 33.81 -8.37
CA HIS A 235 -2.16 32.87 -8.19
C HIS A 235 -2.59 32.30 -9.55
N PRO A 236 -3.26 31.14 -9.60
CA PRO A 236 -3.95 30.72 -10.80
C PRO A 236 -4.86 31.83 -11.34
N ARG A 237 -4.95 31.96 -12.66
CA ARG A 237 -5.85 32.93 -13.26
C ARG A 237 -7.30 32.67 -12.83
N PRO A 238 -8.09 33.73 -12.57
CA PRO A 238 -9.45 33.58 -12.09
C PRO A 238 -10.41 33.03 -13.16
N ASN A 239 -10.08 33.17 -14.44
CA ASN A 239 -10.88 32.71 -15.56
C ASN A 239 -10.04 31.83 -16.48
N LEU A 240 -10.69 30.81 -17.06
CA LEU A 240 -10.10 29.99 -18.12
C LEU A 240 -9.98 30.81 -19.42
N PRO A 241 -8.98 30.52 -20.27
CA PRO A 241 -8.85 31.12 -21.60
C PRO A 241 -10.10 30.94 -22.45
N THR A 242 -10.33 31.87 -23.37
CA THR A 242 -11.52 31.88 -24.24
C THR A 242 -11.59 30.68 -25.19
N GLN A 243 -10.45 30.05 -25.49
CA GLN A 243 -10.37 28.85 -26.33
C GLN A 243 -10.85 27.58 -25.59
N VAL A 244 -10.84 27.60 -24.26
CA VAL A 244 -11.27 26.46 -23.44
C VAL A 244 -12.79 26.32 -23.54
N ILE A 245 -13.24 25.11 -23.82
CA ILE A 245 -14.67 24.82 -23.83
C ILE A 245 -15.28 25.12 -22.47
N LYS A 246 -16.35 25.90 -22.44
CA LYS A 246 -16.99 26.31 -21.20
C LYS A 246 -17.88 25.19 -20.69
N CYS A 247 -17.91 25.02 -19.37
CA CYS A 247 -18.74 24.03 -18.70
C CYS A 247 -19.76 24.72 -17.78
N ARG A 248 -20.96 24.16 -17.72
CA ARG A 248 -21.93 24.40 -16.64
C ARG A 248 -22.27 23.06 -16.01
N CYS A 249 -22.12 23.00 -14.70
CA CYS A 249 -22.51 21.86 -13.89
C CYS A 249 -23.75 22.21 -13.09
N PHE A 250 -24.69 21.28 -12.98
CA PHE A 250 -25.78 21.36 -12.00
C PHE A 250 -26.18 19.96 -11.55
N TYR A 251 -26.62 19.89 -10.31
CA TYR A 251 -27.09 18.66 -9.68
C TYR A 251 -28.57 18.43 -9.99
N VAL A 252 -28.92 17.18 -10.28
CA VAL A 252 -30.28 16.69 -10.48
C VAL A 252 -30.47 15.44 -9.65
N GLU A 253 -31.57 15.37 -8.91
CA GLU A 253 -31.93 14.16 -8.17
C GLU A 253 -32.00 12.95 -9.12
N LYS A 254 -31.49 11.80 -8.65
CA LYS A 254 -31.33 10.60 -9.49
C LYS A 254 -32.62 10.16 -10.17
N GLU A 255 -33.76 10.33 -9.51
CA GLU A 255 -35.09 10.03 -10.04
C GLU A 255 -35.48 10.90 -11.24
N LYS A 256 -35.00 12.15 -11.28
CA LYS A 256 -35.31 13.14 -12.31
C LYS A 256 -34.35 13.08 -13.51
N ILE A 257 -33.22 12.35 -13.40
CA ILE A 257 -32.26 12.16 -14.51
C ILE A 257 -32.94 11.58 -15.75
N GLY A 258 -33.85 10.62 -15.56
CA GLY A 258 -34.59 9.99 -16.65
C GLY A 258 -35.40 10.97 -17.51
N LEU A 259 -35.87 12.08 -16.92
CA LEU A 259 -36.59 13.14 -17.64
C LEU A 259 -35.66 13.92 -18.58
N VAL A 260 -34.41 14.14 -18.18
CA VAL A 260 -33.40 14.86 -18.97
C VAL A 260 -32.89 13.99 -20.11
N ILE A 261 -32.64 12.71 -19.85
CA ILE A 261 -32.23 11.75 -20.89
C ILE A 261 -33.38 11.54 -21.89
N GLY A 262 -34.61 11.40 -21.38
CA GLY A 262 -35.79 11.07 -22.19
C GLY A 262 -35.81 9.60 -22.63
N SER A 263 -36.91 9.18 -23.28
CA SER A 263 -37.04 7.81 -23.75
C SER A 263 -35.96 7.46 -24.78
N ARG A 264 -35.12 6.47 -24.47
CA ARG A 264 -33.96 6.04 -25.28
C ARG A 264 -32.98 7.19 -25.61
N GLY A 265 -32.86 8.21 -24.76
CA GLY A 265 -31.97 9.35 -25.02
C GLY A 265 -32.53 10.39 -26.00
N LYS A 266 -33.82 10.32 -26.37
CA LYS A 266 -34.42 11.23 -27.36
C LYS A 266 -34.28 12.70 -26.97
N THR A 267 -34.53 13.04 -25.71
CA THR A 267 -34.52 14.43 -25.22
C THR A 267 -33.10 15.00 -25.22
N ILE A 268 -32.13 14.27 -24.68
CA ILE A 268 -30.73 14.72 -24.63
C ILE A 268 -30.12 14.85 -26.04
N ASN A 269 -30.46 13.93 -26.96
CA ASN A 269 -30.01 13.99 -28.35
C ASN A 269 -30.63 15.19 -29.07
N GLN A 270 -31.94 15.44 -28.91
CA GLN A 270 -32.61 16.60 -29.48
C GLN A 270 -31.97 17.91 -28.97
N LEU A 271 -31.72 18.05 -27.67
CA LEU A 271 -31.07 19.24 -27.11
C LEU A 271 -29.64 19.43 -27.64
N THR A 272 -28.90 18.33 -27.78
CA THR A 272 -27.54 18.33 -28.33
C THR A 272 -27.54 18.75 -29.80
N GLU A 273 -28.48 18.26 -30.61
CA GLU A 273 -28.64 18.63 -32.03
C GLU A 273 -29.08 20.10 -32.20
N GLU A 274 -30.03 20.57 -31.40
CA GLU A 274 -30.56 21.94 -31.48
C GLU A 274 -29.52 23.00 -31.04
N THR A 275 -28.75 22.70 -29.99
CA THR A 275 -27.84 23.68 -29.37
C THR A 275 -26.38 23.50 -29.76
N GLY A 276 -25.99 22.33 -30.26
CA GLY A 276 -24.60 21.95 -30.49
C GLY A 276 -23.81 21.67 -29.20
N SER A 277 -24.44 21.76 -28.03
CA SER A 277 -23.80 21.54 -26.73
C SER A 277 -23.59 20.06 -26.44
N THR A 278 -22.45 19.70 -25.86
CA THR A 278 -22.24 18.34 -25.34
C THR A 278 -22.83 18.24 -23.94
N ILE A 279 -23.75 17.30 -23.71
CA ILE A 279 -24.37 17.06 -22.41
C ILE A 279 -23.88 15.71 -21.89
N GLU A 280 -23.24 15.71 -20.72
CA GLU A 280 -22.76 14.52 -20.04
C GLU A 280 -23.50 14.35 -18.72
N VAL A 281 -24.10 13.17 -18.52
CA VAL A 281 -24.82 12.82 -17.29
C VAL A 281 -23.94 11.88 -16.48
N GLN A 282 -23.66 12.25 -15.23
CA GLN A 282 -22.87 11.46 -14.29
C GLN A 282 -23.78 10.62 -13.38
N ASN A 283 -23.28 9.47 -12.90
CA ASN A 283 -24.05 8.51 -12.11
C ASN A 283 -24.42 9.00 -10.69
N ASP A 284 -23.77 10.06 -10.25
CA ASP A 284 -23.97 10.73 -8.96
C ASP A 284 -25.07 11.80 -8.99
N GLY A 285 -25.60 12.13 -10.18
CA GLY A 285 -26.65 13.14 -10.36
C GLY A 285 -26.16 14.46 -10.95
N TYR A 286 -24.86 14.62 -11.23
CA TYR A 286 -24.38 15.81 -11.92
C TYR A 286 -24.62 15.74 -13.43
N ILE A 287 -25.14 16.84 -13.98
CA ILE A 287 -25.25 17.06 -15.42
C ILE A 287 -24.28 18.16 -15.81
N LEU A 288 -23.39 17.83 -16.74
CA LEU A 288 -22.35 18.71 -17.25
C LEU A 288 -22.71 19.09 -18.69
N VAL A 289 -22.80 20.40 -18.94
CA VAL A 289 -23.07 20.94 -20.28
C VAL A 289 -21.85 21.69 -20.75
N TYR A 290 -21.36 21.35 -21.94
CA TYR A 290 -20.17 21.95 -22.53
C TYR A 290 -20.49 22.62 -23.86
N HIS A 291 -20.02 23.86 -24.04
CA HIS A 291 -20.11 24.58 -25.31
C HIS A 291 -19.05 25.70 -25.38
N GLN A 292 -18.63 26.10 -26.59
CA GLN A 292 -17.66 27.19 -26.79
C GLN A 292 -18.30 28.59 -26.59
N GLU A 293 -19.45 28.82 -27.25
CA GLU A 293 -20.25 30.04 -27.11
C GLU A 293 -21.11 30.04 -25.83
N GLU A 294 -21.16 31.18 -25.12
CA GLU A 294 -21.95 31.35 -23.89
C GLU A 294 -23.46 31.26 -24.14
N ASP A 295 -23.93 31.83 -25.24
CA ASP A 295 -25.37 31.94 -25.52
C ASP A 295 -26.00 30.56 -25.75
N LYS A 296 -25.30 29.67 -26.46
CA LYS A 296 -25.74 28.29 -26.69
C LYS A 296 -25.68 27.47 -25.40
N LEU A 297 -24.63 27.64 -24.60
CA LEU A 297 -24.51 27.02 -23.27
C LEU A 297 -25.70 27.38 -22.38
N GLU A 298 -26.02 28.67 -22.27
CA GLU A 298 -27.11 29.15 -21.43
C GLU A 298 -28.48 28.69 -21.96
N LYS A 299 -28.68 28.67 -23.28
CA LYS A 299 -29.91 28.10 -23.89
C LYS A 299 -30.09 26.63 -23.53
N THR A 300 -29.04 25.81 -23.64
CA THR A 300 -29.10 24.39 -23.25
C THR A 300 -29.41 24.25 -21.75
N CYS A 301 -28.73 25.01 -20.89
CA CYS A 301 -28.98 24.99 -19.46
C CYS A 301 -30.42 25.40 -19.10
N GLN A 302 -30.98 26.42 -19.76
CA GLN A 302 -32.36 26.85 -19.56
C GLN A 302 -33.36 25.79 -20.04
N ALA A 303 -33.09 25.13 -21.15
CA ALA A 303 -33.93 24.04 -21.65
C ALA A 303 -33.97 22.87 -20.65
N ILE A 304 -32.81 22.48 -20.11
CA ILE A 304 -32.74 21.43 -19.08
C ILE A 304 -33.47 21.85 -17.79
N LYS A 305 -33.30 23.10 -17.33
CA LYS A 305 -34.03 23.62 -16.16
C LYS A 305 -35.55 23.59 -16.36
N LYS A 306 -36.04 23.91 -17.57
CA LYS A 306 -37.47 23.84 -17.90
C LYS A 306 -38.01 22.41 -17.83
N ILE A 307 -37.23 21.41 -18.27
CA ILE A 307 -37.59 19.99 -18.18
C ILE A 307 -37.73 19.55 -16.73
N ILE A 308 -36.85 20.04 -15.84
CA ILE A 308 -36.79 19.63 -14.43
C ILE A 308 -37.85 20.35 -13.55
N LYS A 309 -38.59 21.34 -14.10
CA LYS A 309 -39.68 22.09 -13.42
C LYS A 309 -39.34 22.58 -12.00
N GLY A 310 -38.27 23.38 -11.89
CA GLY A 310 -38.12 24.37 -10.82
C GLY A 310 -37.86 23.84 -9.41
N GLU A 311 -36.62 23.41 -9.15
CA GLU A 311 -36.02 23.48 -7.82
C GLU A 311 -34.62 24.10 -7.91
N THR A 312 -34.24 24.82 -6.86
CA THR A 312 -33.06 25.69 -6.79
C THR A 312 -31.78 24.96 -7.19
N VAL A 313 -31.19 25.45 -8.27
CA VAL A 313 -29.88 25.06 -8.79
C VAL A 313 -28.83 25.34 -7.72
N GLY A 314 -28.30 24.29 -7.10
CA GLY A 314 -27.13 24.39 -6.23
C GLY A 314 -25.98 25.03 -7.00
N LYS A 315 -25.52 26.20 -6.54
CA LYS A 315 -24.33 26.87 -7.07
C LYS A 315 -23.12 25.97 -6.84
N LEU A 316 -22.49 25.54 -7.93
CA LEU A 316 -21.05 25.25 -7.96
C LEU A 316 -20.43 26.05 -9.10
N ALA A 317 -19.29 26.66 -8.78
CA ALA A 317 -18.60 27.77 -9.43
C ALA A 317 -19.02 28.04 -10.90
N SER A 318 -19.79 29.10 -11.09
CA SER A 318 -19.84 29.74 -12.40
C SER A 318 -18.41 30.01 -12.85
N SER A 319 -18.10 29.81 -14.13
CA SER A 319 -16.81 30.17 -14.73
C SER A 319 -16.53 31.70 -14.72
N ARG A 320 -17.25 32.47 -13.91
CA ARG A 320 -16.94 33.86 -13.56
C ARG A 320 -16.09 33.82 -12.30
N GLY A 321 -14.81 34.16 -12.45
CA GLY A 321 -13.74 34.09 -11.45
C GLY A 321 -13.89 34.86 -10.12
N GLY A 322 -15.10 35.27 -9.73
CA GLY A 322 -15.39 35.89 -8.44
C GLY A 322 -15.54 34.89 -7.28
N ASP A 323 -16.11 33.70 -7.52
CA ASP A 323 -16.34 32.72 -6.45
C ASP A 323 -15.07 31.90 -6.11
N PHE A 324 -14.10 31.80 -7.04
CA PHE A 324 -12.81 31.16 -6.79
C PHE A 324 -11.91 31.96 -5.85
N LYS A 325 -12.00 33.30 -5.88
CA LYS A 325 -11.30 34.15 -4.92
C LYS A 325 -11.79 33.90 -3.49
N ARG A 326 -13.10 33.66 -3.29
CA ARG A 326 -13.66 33.31 -1.96
C ARG A 326 -13.26 31.93 -1.46
N ALA A 327 -13.22 30.91 -2.33
CA ALA A 327 -12.74 29.58 -1.95
C ALA A 327 -11.23 29.60 -1.63
N TYR A 328 -10.45 30.36 -2.40
CA TYR A 328 -9.03 30.59 -2.14
C TYR A 328 -8.80 31.37 -0.84
N ASP A 329 -9.53 32.46 -0.62
CA ASP A 329 -9.46 33.29 0.59
C ASP A 329 -9.93 32.49 1.84
N ALA A 330 -10.97 31.66 1.73
CA ALA A 330 -11.44 30.79 2.81
C ALA A 330 -10.41 29.71 3.21
N THR A 331 -9.55 29.27 2.28
CA THR A 331 -8.42 28.37 2.61
C THR A 331 -7.20 29.11 3.18
N GLN A 332 -7.16 30.45 3.08
CA GLN A 332 -6.13 31.32 3.66
C GLN A 332 -6.52 31.84 5.05
N THR A 333 -7.81 32.07 5.32
CA THR A 333 -8.30 32.64 6.58
C THR A 333 -8.78 31.58 7.58
N GLY A 334 -7.82 30.96 8.29
CA GLY A 334 -7.99 30.65 9.71
C GLY A 334 -8.53 29.26 10.10
N LEU A 335 -7.60 28.39 10.50
CA LEU A 335 -7.65 27.75 11.83
C LEU A 335 -6.21 27.70 12.35
N THR A 336 -5.86 28.72 13.13
CA THR A 336 -4.64 28.77 13.94
C THR A 336 -4.79 27.77 15.09
N TYR A 337 -4.14 26.61 14.97
CA TYR A 337 -3.82 25.80 16.15
C TYR A 337 -2.33 25.97 16.43
N GLY A 338 -2.05 26.91 17.34
CA GLY A 338 -0.78 26.89 18.04
C GLY A 338 -0.70 25.60 18.85
N THR A 339 0.44 24.93 18.80
CA THR A 339 0.80 23.94 19.82
C THR A 339 2.25 24.14 20.26
N PRO A 340 2.54 23.85 21.54
CA PRO A 340 3.67 24.38 22.27
C PRO A 340 4.94 23.57 22.00
N THR A 341 6.08 24.25 22.08
CA THR A 341 7.40 23.64 22.18
C THR A 341 7.52 22.85 23.47
N GLY A 342 7.57 21.52 23.38
CA GLY A 342 7.98 20.63 24.47
C GLY A 342 8.90 19.53 23.92
N GLN A 343 10.17 19.56 24.31
CA GLN A 343 11.12 18.48 24.07
C GLN A 343 11.01 17.47 25.22
N PHE A 344 10.71 16.20 24.93
CA PHE A 344 10.93 15.09 25.87
C PHE A 344 12.25 14.41 25.52
N THR A 345 12.97 13.92 26.54
CA THR A 345 14.27 13.26 26.36
C THR A 345 14.21 11.75 26.61
N ALA A 346 15.11 10.99 25.98
CA ALA A 346 15.18 9.52 26.05
C ALA A 346 15.33 8.95 27.48
N HIS A 347 15.71 9.78 28.44
CA HIS A 347 15.85 9.42 29.86
C HIS A 347 14.49 9.21 30.55
N GLU A 348 13.45 9.93 30.13
CA GLU A 348 12.10 9.84 30.70
C GLU A 348 11.36 8.59 30.22
N ILE A 349 11.75 8.04 29.06
CA ILE A 349 11.18 6.84 28.43
C ILE A 349 11.69 5.55 29.09
N HIS A 350 12.92 5.53 29.61
CA HIS A 350 13.50 4.32 30.23
C HIS A 350 12.95 4.06 31.66
N LYS A 351 12.68 5.10 32.44
CA LYS A 351 12.20 4.98 33.83
C LYS A 351 10.80 4.35 33.94
N ALA A 352 9.99 4.45 32.88
CA ALA A 352 8.65 3.86 32.81
C ALA A 352 8.65 2.36 32.43
N ASN A 353 9.78 1.82 31.92
CA ASN A 353 9.90 0.43 31.46
C ASN A 353 10.50 -0.52 32.51
N GLY A 354 10.89 -0.04 33.69
CA GLY A 354 11.39 -0.89 34.78
C GLY A 354 12.79 -1.48 34.58
N GLU A 355 13.55 -1.01 33.58
CA GLU A 355 14.91 -1.48 33.30
C GLU A 355 15.94 -0.45 33.80
N ASP A 356 16.66 -0.80 34.87
CA ASP A 356 17.81 -0.05 35.34
C ASP A 356 19.02 -0.40 34.47
N TYR A 357 19.53 0.62 33.77
CA TYR A 357 20.83 0.73 33.08
C TYR A 357 20.86 0.57 31.54
N ASN A 358 21.12 1.69 30.84
CA ASN A 358 21.52 1.76 29.42
C ASN A 358 22.75 2.71 29.28
N PRO A 359 23.86 2.34 28.60
CA PRO A 359 25.12 3.10 28.61
C PRO A 359 25.22 4.26 27.59
N ASP A 360 24.18 4.60 26.83
CA ASP A 360 24.28 5.58 25.72
C ASP A 360 23.67 6.97 26.06
N LYS A 361 24.41 8.05 25.76
CA LYS A 361 24.07 9.46 26.13
C LYS A 361 23.53 10.32 24.98
N ASN A 362 23.33 9.77 23.78
CA ASN A 362 22.78 10.51 22.63
C ASN A 362 21.26 10.32 22.47
N PRO A 363 20.50 11.36 22.05
CA PRO A 363 19.08 11.26 21.79
C PRO A 363 18.86 10.44 20.51
N SER A 364 18.70 9.14 20.70
CA SER A 364 18.64 8.17 19.61
C SER A 364 17.26 8.04 18.99
N CYS A 365 16.25 8.76 19.50
CA CYS A 365 14.89 8.81 18.95
C CYS A 365 14.73 9.96 17.94
N SER A 366 14.61 9.63 16.65
CA SER A 366 14.31 10.54 15.56
C SER A 366 12.81 10.59 15.26
N PHE A 367 12.27 11.79 15.12
CA PHE A 367 10.84 12.09 14.95
C PHE A 367 10.68 12.90 13.65
N GLU A 368 10.08 12.31 12.60
CA GLU A 368 10.00 12.91 11.24
C GLU A 368 8.54 12.97 10.74
N PRO A 369 7.76 13.99 11.16
CA PRO A 369 6.31 14.06 11.02
C PRO A 369 5.78 14.05 9.57
N ASN A 370 6.56 14.59 8.63
CA ASN A 370 6.15 14.74 7.22
C ASN A 370 6.36 13.49 6.37
N ARG A 371 7.27 12.60 6.79
CA ARG A 371 7.43 11.26 6.21
C ARG A 371 6.66 10.21 6.98
N LYS A 372 6.01 10.66 8.05
CA LYS A 372 5.35 9.86 9.05
C LYS A 372 6.32 8.94 9.82
N ILE A 373 7.64 9.05 9.67
CA ILE A 373 8.59 8.10 10.26
C ILE A 373 9.09 8.57 11.63
N PHE A 374 9.11 7.65 12.57
CA PHE A 374 9.62 7.76 13.92
C PHE A 374 10.59 6.62 14.11
N THR A 375 11.76 6.86 14.68
CA THR A 375 12.78 5.81 14.81
C THR A 375 13.70 6.06 16.00
N CYS A 376 13.71 5.19 17.01
CA CYS A 376 14.77 5.13 18.01
C CYS A 376 15.85 4.16 17.58
N PHE A 377 17.04 4.67 17.28
CA PHE A 377 18.16 3.91 16.75
C PHE A 377 18.93 3.11 17.81
N THR A 378 18.68 3.30 19.11
CA THR A 378 19.29 2.47 20.18
C THR A 378 18.46 1.22 20.49
N CYS A 379 17.13 1.34 20.57
CA CYS A 379 16.26 0.18 20.83
C CYS A 379 15.56 -0.37 19.58
N GLY A 380 15.79 0.22 18.40
CA GLY A 380 15.20 -0.20 17.12
C GLY A 380 13.74 0.18 16.92
N PHE A 381 13.14 0.97 17.83
CA PHE A 381 11.76 1.43 17.77
C PHE A 381 11.48 2.17 16.46
N LYS A 382 10.42 1.85 15.70
CA LYS A 382 10.08 2.50 14.43
C LYS A 382 8.58 2.59 14.19
N ALA A 383 8.07 3.78 13.89
CA ALA A 383 6.69 4.00 13.46
C ALA A 383 6.62 4.83 12.18
N SER A 384 5.55 4.70 11.41
CA SER A 384 5.39 5.31 10.07
C SER A 384 4.15 6.18 9.95
N ASP A 385 3.61 6.64 11.08
CA ASP A 385 2.68 7.77 11.26
C ASP A 385 2.49 8.11 12.74
N ILE A 386 1.87 9.27 13.00
CA ILE A 386 1.76 9.80 14.37
C ILE A 386 0.92 8.88 15.28
N PHE A 387 -0.02 8.14 14.71
CA PHE A 387 -0.79 7.13 15.43
C PHE A 387 0.06 5.90 15.73
N SER A 388 0.80 5.41 14.73
CA SER A 388 1.75 4.31 14.88
C SER A 388 2.83 4.64 15.92
N PHE A 389 3.26 5.89 15.97
CA PHE A 389 4.22 6.37 16.96
C PHE A 389 3.62 6.36 18.34
N TRP A 390 2.47 7.02 18.51
CA TRP A 390 1.87 7.19 19.82
C TRP A 390 1.41 5.86 20.41
N ALA A 391 0.95 4.93 19.57
CA ALA A 391 0.63 3.57 19.92
C ALA A 391 1.83 2.79 20.45
N GLN A 392 2.92 2.76 19.68
CA GLN A 392 4.13 2.07 20.12
C GLN A 392 4.77 2.76 21.34
N TYR A 393 4.68 4.08 21.43
CA TYR A 393 5.30 4.90 22.47
C TYR A 393 4.60 4.69 23.82
N GLN A 394 3.28 4.76 23.85
CA GLN A 394 2.47 4.47 25.03
C GLN A 394 2.24 2.95 25.23
N LYS A 395 2.74 2.12 24.31
CA LYS A 395 2.46 0.68 24.24
C LYS A 395 0.96 0.34 24.22
N ILE A 396 0.17 1.22 23.63
CA ILE A 396 -1.28 1.05 23.41
C ILE A 396 -1.55 0.67 21.95
N THR A 397 -2.77 0.26 21.62
CA THR A 397 -3.11 -0.05 20.23
C THR A 397 -3.10 1.21 19.36
N LEU A 398 -2.86 1.04 18.05
CA LEU A 398 -2.95 2.09 17.03
C LEU A 398 -4.27 2.88 17.08
N GLU A 399 -5.32 2.22 17.58
CA GLU A 399 -6.65 2.78 17.68
C GLU A 399 -6.85 3.59 18.97
N ALA A 400 -6.32 3.12 20.10
CA ALA A 400 -6.27 3.89 21.34
C ALA A 400 -5.41 5.16 21.16
N ALA A 401 -4.32 5.03 20.40
CA ALA A 401 -3.49 6.17 20.04
C ALA A 401 -4.21 7.19 19.14
N ALA A 402 -5.05 6.72 18.22
CA ALA A 402 -5.86 7.60 17.39
C ALA A 402 -6.98 8.30 18.18
N GLU A 403 -7.60 7.63 19.16
CA GLU A 403 -8.56 8.28 20.05
C GLU A 403 -7.91 9.31 20.99
N GLU A 404 -6.75 9.01 21.57
CA GLU A 404 -6.03 9.95 22.43
C GLU A 404 -5.53 11.18 21.65
N ILE A 405 -4.93 10.99 20.47
CA ILE A 405 -4.48 12.12 19.63
C ILE A 405 -5.67 12.96 19.16
N GLY A 406 -6.83 12.33 18.91
CA GLY A 406 -8.06 13.05 18.58
C GLY A 406 -8.62 13.85 19.77
N GLN A 407 -8.54 13.33 21.00
CA GLN A 407 -8.95 14.06 22.22
C GLN A 407 -8.03 15.27 22.51
N MET A 408 -6.78 15.21 22.04
CA MET A 408 -5.83 16.34 22.09
C MET A 408 -6.10 17.40 21.01
N GLY A 409 -7.13 17.24 20.17
CA GLY A 409 -7.63 18.27 19.26
C GLY A 409 -6.91 18.37 17.91
N TYR A 410 -6.06 17.40 17.56
CA TYR A 410 -5.28 17.44 16.30
C TYR A 410 -6.08 17.06 15.04
N PHE A 411 -7.25 16.42 15.20
CA PHE A 411 -8.27 16.24 14.15
C PHE A 411 -9.61 15.81 14.80
N PRO A 412 -10.75 15.94 14.09
CA PRO A 412 -12.07 15.62 14.66
C PRO A 412 -12.25 14.11 14.88
N LEU A 413 -12.50 13.70 16.12
CA LEU A 413 -12.74 12.29 16.50
C LEU A 413 -13.96 11.67 15.81
N SER A 414 -14.95 12.47 15.42
CA SER A 414 -16.14 12.01 14.70
C SER A 414 -15.78 11.32 13.39
N ILE A 415 -14.79 11.83 12.65
CA ILE A 415 -14.38 11.32 11.34
C ILE A 415 -13.70 9.94 11.45
N LEU A 416 -12.87 9.73 12.47
CA LEU A 416 -12.25 8.41 12.71
C LEU A 416 -13.27 7.37 13.12
N ARG A 417 -14.22 7.74 13.98
CA ARG A 417 -15.27 6.82 14.45
C ARG A 417 -16.19 6.41 13.31
N GLU A 418 -16.55 7.33 12.43
CA GLU A 418 -17.37 7.04 11.24
C GLU A 418 -16.63 6.13 10.26
N LYS A 419 -15.39 6.45 9.86
CA LYS A 419 -14.60 5.59 8.95
C LYS A 419 -14.31 4.20 9.50
N LYS A 420 -13.98 4.11 10.79
CA LYS A 420 -13.70 2.81 11.43
C LYS A 420 -14.96 1.95 11.51
N GLN A 421 -16.11 2.56 11.80
CA GLN A 421 -17.39 1.85 11.75
C GLN A 421 -17.69 1.36 10.34
N GLU A 422 -17.39 2.15 9.30
CA GLU A 422 -17.57 1.76 7.90
C GLU A 422 -16.66 0.60 7.48
N GLU A 423 -15.35 0.69 7.72
CA GLU A 423 -14.39 -0.37 7.39
C GLU A 423 -14.65 -1.66 8.16
N GLN A 424 -14.97 -1.56 9.45
CA GLN A 424 -15.29 -2.73 10.26
C GLN A 424 -16.61 -3.38 9.81
N LYS A 425 -17.59 -2.57 9.37
CA LYS A 425 -18.86 -3.07 8.82
C LYS A 425 -18.61 -3.82 7.51
N GLU A 426 -17.77 -3.31 6.62
CA GLU A 426 -17.38 -4.01 5.39
C GLU A 426 -16.60 -5.31 5.66
N LYS A 427 -15.63 -5.27 6.58
CA LYS A 427 -14.85 -6.47 6.96
C LYS A 427 -15.72 -7.56 7.60
N ASN A 428 -16.66 -7.16 8.46
CA ASN A 428 -17.60 -8.10 9.11
C ASN A 428 -18.55 -8.75 8.09
N LYS A 429 -18.96 -8.03 7.04
CA LYS A 429 -19.76 -8.62 5.94
C LYS A 429 -18.99 -9.75 5.25
N VAL A 430 -17.70 -9.58 5.00
CA VAL A 430 -16.87 -10.62 4.36
C VAL A 430 -16.78 -11.87 5.24
N PHE A 431 -16.51 -11.73 6.54
CA PHE A 431 -16.47 -12.89 7.44
C PHE A 431 -17.81 -13.59 7.58
N TYR A 432 -18.90 -12.83 7.58
CA TYR A 432 -20.26 -13.38 7.58
C TYR A 432 -20.55 -14.15 6.28
N LEU A 433 -20.13 -13.63 5.13
CA LEU A 433 -20.24 -14.35 3.86
C LEU A 433 -19.46 -15.66 3.89
N LEU A 434 -18.22 -15.65 4.41
CA LEU A 434 -17.38 -16.85 4.52
C LEU A 434 -17.96 -17.89 5.50
N SER A 435 -18.60 -17.46 6.60
CA SER A 435 -19.32 -18.40 7.47
C SER A 435 -20.52 -19.02 6.78
N LEU A 436 -21.31 -18.24 6.04
CA LEU A 436 -22.43 -18.77 5.25
C LEU A 436 -21.94 -19.76 4.17
N ILE A 437 -20.83 -19.46 3.51
CA ILE A 437 -20.22 -20.37 2.53
C ILE A 437 -19.77 -21.68 3.21
N THR A 438 -19.24 -21.61 4.43
CA THR A 438 -18.87 -22.81 5.21
C THR A 438 -20.10 -23.68 5.50
N GLU A 439 -21.20 -23.07 5.95
CA GLU A 439 -22.47 -23.76 6.18
C GLU A 439 -22.99 -24.43 4.89
N ILE A 440 -22.90 -23.73 3.75
CA ILE A 440 -23.27 -24.30 2.44
C ILE A 440 -22.40 -25.51 2.11
N TYR A 441 -21.07 -25.42 2.28
CA TYR A 441 -20.18 -26.54 2.01
C TYR A 441 -20.40 -27.74 2.93
N GLN A 442 -20.72 -27.51 4.21
CA GLN A 442 -21.09 -28.57 5.14
C GLN A 442 -22.43 -29.20 4.74
N HIS A 443 -23.43 -28.40 4.38
CA HIS A 443 -24.72 -28.91 3.90
C HIS A 443 -24.56 -29.73 2.62
N ASN A 444 -23.65 -29.34 1.73
CA ASN A 444 -23.37 -30.08 0.51
C ASN A 444 -22.87 -31.51 0.77
N LEU A 445 -22.28 -31.83 1.94
CA LEU A 445 -21.91 -33.21 2.29
C LEU A 445 -23.12 -34.14 2.34
N LEU A 446 -24.30 -33.61 2.68
CA LEU A 446 -25.55 -34.37 2.76
C LEU A 446 -26.21 -34.58 1.39
N THR A 447 -25.74 -33.88 0.36
CA THR A 447 -26.26 -33.99 -1.00
C THR A 447 -25.66 -35.19 -1.74
N GLN A 448 -26.26 -35.55 -2.89
CA GLN A 448 -25.71 -36.61 -3.74
C GLN A 448 -24.27 -36.33 -4.19
N ALA A 449 -23.92 -35.07 -4.41
CA ALA A 449 -22.58 -34.64 -4.83
C ALA A 449 -21.53 -34.76 -3.72
N GLY A 450 -21.94 -34.79 -2.44
CA GLY A 450 -21.05 -34.89 -1.30
C GLY A 450 -20.81 -36.31 -0.78
N ARG A 451 -21.51 -37.32 -1.32
CA ARG A 451 -21.48 -38.70 -0.80
C ARG A 451 -20.09 -39.32 -0.80
N GLU A 452 -19.27 -39.09 -1.82
CA GLU A 452 -17.93 -39.69 -1.88
C GLU A 452 -17.00 -39.04 -0.84
N VAL A 453 -17.09 -37.71 -0.67
CA VAL A 453 -16.37 -36.98 0.38
C VAL A 453 -16.81 -37.42 1.77
N LEU A 454 -18.11 -37.58 1.99
CA LEU A 454 -18.64 -38.03 3.27
C LEU A 454 -18.21 -39.47 3.58
N LYS A 455 -18.22 -40.35 2.58
CA LYS A 455 -17.71 -41.72 2.68
C LYS A 455 -16.23 -41.74 3.05
N TYR A 456 -15.42 -40.90 2.40
CA TYR A 456 -14.01 -40.72 2.73
C TYR A 456 -13.82 -40.30 4.20
N LEU A 457 -14.57 -39.31 4.68
CA LEU A 457 -14.46 -38.82 6.05
C LEU A 457 -14.92 -39.86 7.09
N GLN A 458 -16.06 -40.51 6.87
CA GLN A 458 -16.68 -41.41 7.86
C GLN A 458 -16.18 -42.86 7.79
N ILE A 459 -15.83 -43.38 6.61
CA ILE A 459 -15.41 -44.78 6.44
C ILE A 459 -13.89 -44.88 6.40
N GLU A 460 -13.23 -44.12 5.52
CA GLU A 460 -11.77 -44.23 5.35
C GLU A 460 -11.02 -43.53 6.49
N ARG A 461 -11.46 -42.33 6.88
CA ARG A 461 -10.86 -41.57 8.00
C ARG A 461 -11.51 -41.84 9.35
N GLN A 462 -12.67 -42.50 9.35
CA GLN A 462 -13.41 -42.88 10.57
C GLN A 462 -13.67 -41.70 11.51
N LEU A 463 -14.03 -40.54 10.94
CA LEU A 463 -14.40 -39.34 11.69
C LEU A 463 -15.88 -39.40 12.06
N ASP A 464 -16.20 -39.08 13.32
CA ASP A 464 -17.58 -38.93 13.74
C ASP A 464 -18.16 -37.58 13.29
N GLN A 465 -19.50 -37.46 13.31
CA GLN A 465 -20.17 -36.23 12.87
C GLN A 465 -19.74 -35.02 13.71
N LYS A 466 -19.49 -35.22 15.01
CA LYS A 466 -19.02 -34.15 15.89
C LYS A 466 -17.67 -33.58 15.46
N THR A 467 -16.73 -34.42 15.04
CA THR A 467 -15.42 -33.99 14.55
C THR A 467 -15.54 -33.28 13.20
N ILE A 468 -16.39 -33.81 12.30
CA ILE A 468 -16.67 -33.18 11.00
C ILE A 468 -17.25 -31.77 11.19
N ASP A 469 -18.23 -31.64 12.08
CA ASP A 469 -18.89 -30.36 12.39
C ASP A 469 -17.92 -29.40 13.10
N HIS A 470 -17.11 -29.90 14.03
CA HIS A 470 -16.12 -29.11 14.77
C HIS A 470 -15.13 -28.41 13.83
N PHE A 471 -14.60 -29.15 12.85
CA PHE A 471 -13.64 -28.61 11.88
C PHE A 471 -14.30 -27.93 10.68
N GLY A 472 -15.64 -27.90 10.60
CA GLY A 472 -16.33 -27.24 9.50
C GLY A 472 -16.12 -27.91 8.14
N LEU A 473 -15.79 -29.22 8.12
CA LEU A 473 -15.41 -29.91 6.89
C LEU A 473 -16.61 -29.99 5.93
N GLY A 474 -16.37 -29.70 4.65
CA GLY A 474 -17.43 -29.61 3.65
C GLY A 474 -17.01 -30.09 2.27
N VAL A 475 -17.87 -29.91 1.27
CA VAL A 475 -17.55 -30.21 -0.14
C VAL A 475 -17.97 -29.06 -1.04
N THR A 476 -17.15 -28.78 -2.04
CA THR A 476 -17.45 -27.76 -3.06
C THR A 476 -18.59 -28.21 -3.97
N ASN A 477 -19.53 -27.31 -4.23
CA ASN A 477 -20.59 -27.46 -5.24
C ASN A 477 -21.16 -26.08 -5.64
N LEU A 478 -20.30 -25.04 -5.66
CA LEU A 478 -20.73 -23.67 -5.95
C LEU A 478 -20.70 -23.44 -7.46
N VAL A 479 -21.86 -23.52 -8.08
CA VAL A 479 -22.06 -23.16 -9.49
C VAL A 479 -22.05 -21.64 -9.62
N LEU A 480 -20.97 -21.05 -10.15
CA LEU A 480 -20.98 -19.68 -10.69
C LEU A 480 -21.55 -19.71 -12.10
N VAL A 481 -22.61 -18.97 -12.35
CA VAL A 481 -23.07 -18.68 -13.72
C VAL A 481 -22.46 -17.35 -14.14
N THR A 482 -21.52 -17.41 -15.07
CA THR A 482 -20.91 -16.20 -15.65
C THR A 482 -21.92 -15.46 -16.54
N GLU A 483 -21.65 -14.18 -16.85
CA GLU A 483 -22.50 -13.34 -17.73
C GLU A 483 -22.77 -13.96 -19.12
N ASN A 484 -21.94 -14.93 -19.54
CA ASN A 484 -22.11 -15.69 -20.78
C ASN A 484 -22.88 -17.02 -20.60
N ASN A 485 -23.65 -17.19 -19.52
CA ASN A 485 -24.33 -18.43 -19.13
C ASN A 485 -23.42 -19.67 -19.01
N ARG A 486 -22.11 -19.48 -18.85
CA ARG A 486 -21.20 -20.59 -18.54
C ARG A 486 -21.24 -20.88 -17.05
N VAL A 487 -21.59 -22.12 -16.73
CA VAL A 487 -21.50 -22.70 -15.38
C VAL A 487 -20.03 -23.03 -15.11
N CYS A 488 -19.45 -22.42 -14.09
CA CYS A 488 -18.09 -22.66 -13.63
C CYS A 488 -18.12 -22.89 -12.12
N ASP A 489 -17.56 -23.99 -11.63
CA ASP A 489 -17.15 -24.09 -10.22
C ASP A 489 -15.69 -23.61 -10.14
N PHE A 490 -15.34 -22.89 -9.06
CA PHE A 490 -13.96 -22.46 -8.81
C PHE A 490 -13.04 -23.67 -8.60
N PHE A 491 -13.57 -24.77 -8.06
CA PHE A 491 -12.91 -26.07 -8.05
C PHE A 491 -13.68 -27.03 -8.93
N PRO A 492 -13.21 -27.36 -10.14
CA PRO A 492 -13.84 -28.42 -10.90
C PRO A 492 -13.74 -29.72 -10.09
N THR A 493 -14.87 -30.35 -9.78
CA THR A 493 -15.05 -31.66 -9.10
C THR A 493 -14.96 -31.69 -7.56
N GLN A 494 -15.50 -32.75 -6.95
CA GLN A 494 -15.77 -32.99 -5.52
C GLN A 494 -14.53 -32.90 -4.58
N HIS A 495 -14.04 -31.69 -4.33
CA HIS A 495 -12.95 -31.47 -3.37
C HIS A 495 -13.49 -31.35 -1.95
N LEU A 496 -12.81 -32.03 -1.00
CA LEU A 496 -12.99 -31.78 0.42
C LEU A 496 -12.53 -30.35 0.73
N ILE A 497 -13.41 -29.57 1.35
CA ILE A 497 -13.14 -28.21 1.80
C ILE A 497 -12.84 -28.23 3.30
N ILE A 498 -11.72 -27.62 3.66
CA ILE A 498 -11.26 -27.42 5.03
C ILE A 498 -11.25 -25.90 5.29
N PRO A 499 -12.15 -25.37 6.14
CA PRO A 499 -12.14 -23.95 6.47
C PRO A 499 -10.94 -23.60 7.35
N LEU A 500 -10.40 -22.42 7.13
CA LEU A 500 -9.26 -21.88 7.87
C LEU A 500 -9.75 -20.74 8.74
N THR A 501 -9.51 -20.84 10.04
CA THR A 501 -9.90 -19.82 11.02
C THR A 501 -8.70 -19.01 11.49
N ASN A 502 -8.94 -17.73 11.79
CA ASN A 502 -7.99 -16.90 12.51
C ASN A 502 -8.07 -17.12 14.03
N SER A 503 -7.27 -16.39 14.80
CA SER A 503 -7.24 -16.44 16.26
C SER A 503 -8.57 -16.06 16.95
N GLU A 504 -9.46 -15.35 16.24
CA GLU A 504 -10.79 -14.95 16.72
C GLU A 504 -11.89 -15.94 16.33
N SER A 505 -11.53 -17.11 15.78
CA SER A 505 -12.49 -18.11 15.27
C SER A 505 -13.31 -17.64 14.05
N LYS A 506 -12.84 -16.63 13.32
CA LYS A 506 -13.45 -16.19 12.05
C LYS A 506 -12.85 -16.95 10.87
N ILE A 507 -13.69 -17.38 9.93
CA ILE A 507 -13.26 -18.04 8.70
C ILE A 507 -12.61 -17.00 7.78
N VAL A 508 -11.38 -17.28 7.32
CA VAL A 508 -10.60 -16.36 6.48
C VAL A 508 -10.26 -16.93 5.11
N ALA A 509 -10.27 -18.26 4.98
CA ALA A 509 -9.96 -18.97 3.74
C ALA A 509 -10.44 -20.42 3.80
N PHE A 510 -10.28 -21.11 2.68
CA PHE A 510 -10.60 -22.52 2.52
C PHE A 510 -9.44 -23.24 1.81
N ALA A 511 -9.07 -24.40 2.32
CA ALA A 511 -8.19 -25.34 1.65
C ALA A 511 -9.04 -26.44 0.99
N ALA A 512 -8.85 -26.66 -0.30
CA ALA A 512 -9.49 -27.70 -1.08
C ALA A 512 -8.52 -28.87 -1.30
N ARG A 513 -8.93 -30.07 -0.88
CA ARG A 513 -8.19 -31.32 -1.06
C ARG A 513 -8.92 -32.19 -2.08
N LYS A 514 -8.19 -32.65 -3.09
CA LYS A 514 -8.71 -33.65 -4.03
C LYS A 514 -8.74 -35.02 -3.34
N ILE A 515 -9.83 -35.76 -3.52
CA ILE A 515 -9.98 -37.14 -3.02
C ILE A 515 -9.77 -38.09 -4.21
N GLY A 516 -9.03 -39.19 -4.01
CA GLY A 516 -8.64 -40.14 -5.07
C GLY A 516 -7.22 -39.93 -5.61
N GLU A 517 -6.90 -40.52 -6.77
CA GLU A 517 -5.56 -40.45 -7.38
C GLU A 517 -5.18 -39.03 -7.79
N ILE A 518 -4.00 -38.59 -7.34
CA ILE A 518 -3.41 -37.30 -7.66
C ILE A 518 -2.47 -37.50 -8.86
N PRO A 519 -2.70 -36.83 -10.02
CA PRO A 519 -1.77 -36.87 -11.14
C PRO A 519 -0.38 -36.40 -10.72
N THR A 520 0.67 -37.08 -11.18
CA THR A 520 2.06 -36.74 -10.89
C THR A 520 2.36 -35.29 -11.29
N GLY A 521 2.72 -34.45 -10.31
CA GLY A 521 3.06 -33.04 -10.50
C GLY A 521 2.03 -32.02 -10.02
N GLU A 522 0.82 -32.42 -9.62
CA GLU A 522 -0.14 -31.51 -8.95
C GLU A 522 0.00 -31.54 -7.42
N GLY A 523 -0.10 -30.37 -6.78
CA GLY A 523 -0.06 -30.25 -5.30
C GLY A 523 -1.33 -30.82 -4.64
N LYS A 524 -1.15 -31.47 -3.48
CA LYS A 524 -2.21 -32.15 -2.68
C LYS A 524 -3.36 -31.24 -2.23
N TYR A 525 -3.12 -29.94 -2.10
CA TYR A 525 -4.11 -28.94 -1.68
C TYR A 525 -4.09 -27.73 -2.62
N LYS A 526 -5.27 -27.25 -3.01
CA LYS A 526 -5.49 -25.95 -3.69
C LYS A 526 -6.19 -25.01 -2.71
N TYR A 527 -5.79 -23.74 -2.67
CA TYR A 527 -6.39 -22.75 -1.77
C TYR A 527 -7.31 -21.82 -2.56
N LEU A 528 -8.50 -21.52 -2.05
CA LEU A 528 -9.37 -20.49 -2.63
C LEU A 528 -8.67 -19.12 -2.57
N PRO A 529 -8.69 -18.31 -3.63
CA PRO A 529 -8.08 -16.98 -3.63
C PRO A 529 -8.95 -15.99 -2.86
N SER A 530 -8.93 -16.04 -1.53
CA SER A 530 -9.36 -14.94 -0.66
C SER A 530 -8.13 -14.16 -0.17
N TYR A 531 -7.48 -13.45 -1.10
CA TYR A 531 -6.14 -12.88 -0.89
C TYR A 531 -6.06 -11.71 0.11
N GLN A 532 -7.17 -11.08 0.51
CA GLN A 532 -7.09 -9.88 1.35
C GLN A 532 -6.85 -10.17 2.84
N TYR A 533 -7.31 -11.32 3.35
CA TYR A 533 -7.28 -11.62 4.80
C TYR A 533 -6.62 -12.97 5.15
N TYR A 534 -6.06 -13.67 4.17
CA TYR A 534 -5.38 -14.95 4.39
C TYR A 534 -3.88 -14.85 4.12
N GLN A 535 -3.08 -15.19 5.12
CA GLN A 535 -1.65 -15.44 4.97
C GLN A 535 -1.33 -16.77 5.65
N LYS A 536 -0.83 -17.73 4.87
CA LYS A 536 -0.50 -19.08 5.38
C LYS A 536 0.50 -19.03 6.54
N SER A 537 1.50 -18.15 6.45
CA SER A 537 2.50 -17.93 7.49
C SER A 537 1.94 -17.24 8.75
N SER A 538 0.71 -16.75 8.78
CA SER A 538 0.14 -16.10 9.97
C SER A 538 -0.84 -16.97 10.76
N LEU A 539 -1.03 -18.22 10.35
CA LEU A 539 -2.05 -19.11 10.92
C LEU A 539 -1.43 -20.39 11.46
N LEU A 540 -2.02 -20.88 12.55
CA LEU A 540 -1.86 -22.23 13.04
C LEU A 540 -3.24 -22.88 12.98
N TYR A 541 -3.35 -23.96 12.23
CA TYR A 541 -4.64 -24.66 12.14
C TYR A 541 -5.03 -25.18 13.52
N ASN A 542 -6.33 -25.08 13.87
CA ASN A 542 -6.88 -25.44 15.18
C ASN A 542 -6.46 -24.55 16.38
N TYR A 543 -5.90 -23.36 16.12
CA TYR A 543 -5.48 -22.43 17.17
C TYR A 543 -6.58 -22.05 18.19
N PRO A 544 -7.82 -21.70 17.80
CA PRO A 544 -8.84 -21.32 18.78
C PRO A 544 -9.19 -22.45 19.78
N THR A 545 -9.19 -23.70 19.32
CA THR A 545 -9.44 -24.89 20.16
C THR A 545 -8.28 -25.12 21.12
N ALA A 546 -7.04 -25.12 20.62
CA ALA A 546 -5.85 -25.23 21.44
C ALA A 546 -5.76 -24.11 22.50
N LYS A 547 -6.13 -22.87 22.15
CA LYS A 547 -6.14 -21.72 23.07
C LYS A 547 -7.17 -21.86 24.19
N LYS A 548 -8.35 -22.46 23.92
CA LYS A 548 -9.39 -22.70 24.93
C LYS A 548 -9.07 -23.88 25.85
N ASN A 549 -8.28 -24.84 25.37
CA ASN A 549 -7.91 -26.02 26.13
C ASN A 549 -6.98 -25.64 27.30
N ARG A 550 -7.15 -26.25 28.49
CA ARG A 550 -6.41 -25.88 29.71
C ARG A 550 -5.14 -26.69 29.97
N THR A 551 -4.81 -27.65 29.11
CA THR A 551 -3.60 -28.47 29.26
C THR A 551 -2.34 -27.63 29.10
N GLU A 552 -1.29 -27.99 29.84
CA GLU A 552 0.02 -27.31 29.81
C GLU A 552 0.84 -27.63 28.55
N GLU A 553 0.53 -28.73 27.86
CA GLU A 553 1.25 -29.22 26.69
C GLU A 553 0.41 -29.08 25.42
N CYS A 554 1.00 -28.57 24.33
CA CYS A 554 0.37 -28.42 23.03
C CYS A 554 1.19 -29.14 21.95
N TYR A 555 0.55 -29.98 21.13
CA TYR A 555 1.20 -30.74 20.08
C TYR A 555 1.26 -29.92 18.78
N LEU A 556 2.42 -29.87 18.14
CA LEU A 556 2.63 -29.18 16.87
C LEU A 556 2.99 -30.19 15.79
N VAL A 557 2.14 -30.25 14.76
CA VAL A 557 2.21 -31.19 13.63
C VAL A 557 2.28 -30.44 12.29
N GLU A 558 2.44 -31.15 11.17
CA GLU A 558 2.65 -30.53 9.86
C GLU A 558 1.36 -30.12 9.16
N GLY A 559 0.38 -31.01 9.08
CA GLY A 559 -0.78 -30.89 8.20
C GLY A 559 -2.14 -30.88 8.91
N PHE A 560 -3.19 -30.59 8.13
CA PHE A 560 -4.57 -30.55 8.61
C PHE A 560 -5.04 -31.86 9.21
N PHE A 561 -4.69 -32.98 8.57
CA PHE A 561 -5.18 -34.29 8.96
C PHE A 561 -4.49 -34.84 10.19
N ASP A 562 -3.23 -34.47 10.44
CA ASP A 562 -2.53 -34.78 11.68
C ASP A 562 -3.29 -34.22 12.89
N VAL A 563 -3.75 -32.97 12.80
CA VAL A 563 -4.57 -32.32 13.82
C VAL A 563 -5.93 -32.99 13.97
N ILE A 564 -6.61 -33.26 12.85
CA ILE A 564 -7.94 -33.88 12.89
C ILE A 564 -7.86 -35.28 13.52
N SER A 565 -6.82 -36.04 13.20
CA SER A 565 -6.58 -37.40 13.71
C SER A 565 -6.17 -37.40 15.19
N LEU A 566 -5.33 -36.45 15.64
CA LEU A 566 -5.03 -36.25 17.06
C LEU A 566 -6.28 -35.83 17.86
N HIS A 567 -7.09 -34.93 17.31
CA HIS A 567 -8.33 -34.48 17.92
C HIS A 567 -9.35 -35.63 18.05
N LYS A 568 -9.44 -36.51 17.05
CA LYS A 568 -10.25 -37.74 17.09
C LYS A 568 -9.83 -38.65 18.26
N LEU A 569 -8.53 -38.71 18.59
CA LEU A 569 -8.02 -39.44 19.76
C LEU A 569 -8.22 -38.69 21.08
N GLY A 570 -8.86 -37.52 21.06
CA GLY A 570 -9.10 -36.67 22.23
C GLY A 570 -7.88 -35.85 22.65
N ILE A 571 -6.87 -35.72 21.79
CA ILE A 571 -5.76 -34.78 21.95
C ILE A 571 -6.18 -33.49 21.23
N GLU A 572 -7.09 -32.74 21.86
CA GLU A 572 -7.68 -31.53 21.27
C GLU A 572 -6.70 -30.36 21.22
N ASN A 573 -5.66 -30.40 22.07
CA ASN A 573 -4.63 -29.38 22.14
C ASN A 573 -3.49 -29.64 21.14
N CYS A 574 -3.84 -29.67 19.87
CA CYS A 574 -2.90 -29.87 18.76
C CYS A 574 -3.08 -28.81 17.66
N LEU A 575 -2.00 -28.52 16.93
CA LEU A 575 -1.92 -27.42 15.97
C LEU A 575 -1.12 -27.85 14.74
N ALA A 576 -1.48 -27.34 13.55
CA ALA A 576 -0.69 -27.56 12.34
C ALA A 576 0.03 -26.31 11.87
N LEU A 577 1.28 -26.48 11.44
CA LEU A 577 2.11 -25.46 10.80
C LEU A 577 1.66 -25.13 9.36
N LEU A 578 1.05 -26.11 8.70
CA LEU A 578 0.64 -26.08 7.29
C LEU A 578 1.82 -26.03 6.31
N GLY A 579 3.06 -26.13 6.77
CA GLY A 579 4.27 -26.18 5.96
C GLY A 579 5.52 -26.46 6.79
N THR A 580 6.66 -26.63 6.14
CA THR A 580 7.91 -27.11 6.75
C THR A 580 8.72 -26.03 7.50
N ASN A 581 8.25 -24.79 7.50
CA ASN A 581 8.97 -23.65 8.08
C ASN A 581 8.09 -22.86 9.06
N LEU A 582 8.56 -22.72 10.30
CA LEU A 582 7.94 -21.88 11.32
C LEU A 582 8.30 -20.39 11.10
N SER A 583 7.27 -19.53 11.06
CA SER A 583 7.39 -18.08 10.91
C SER A 583 7.33 -17.31 12.24
N GLU A 584 7.75 -16.04 12.26
CA GLU A 584 7.68 -15.17 13.45
C GLU A 584 6.23 -14.95 13.95
N THR A 585 5.24 -14.88 13.06
CA THR A 585 3.84 -14.69 13.46
C THR A 585 3.28 -15.95 14.12
N GLN A 586 3.62 -17.13 13.63
CA GLN A 586 3.25 -18.41 14.24
C GLN A 586 3.92 -18.59 15.61
N ILE A 587 5.19 -18.18 15.77
CA ILE A 587 5.87 -18.19 17.06
C ILE A 587 5.11 -17.33 18.09
N LYS A 588 4.65 -16.13 17.70
CA LYS A 588 3.85 -15.27 18.60
C LYS A 588 2.57 -15.96 19.06
N LEU A 589 1.87 -16.65 18.16
CA LEU A 589 0.69 -17.44 18.52
C LEU A 589 1.04 -18.55 19.50
N LEU A 590 2.15 -19.28 19.30
CA LEU A 590 2.59 -20.32 20.23
C LEU A 590 2.96 -19.75 21.62
N ILE A 591 3.60 -18.57 21.67
CA ILE A 591 3.88 -17.85 22.92
C ILE A 591 2.58 -17.47 23.64
N GLU A 592 1.58 -16.96 22.91
CA GLU A 592 0.28 -16.59 23.46
C GLU A 592 -0.48 -17.75 24.11
N LEU A 593 -0.25 -18.99 23.66
CA LEU A 593 -0.86 -20.17 24.28
C LEU A 593 -0.38 -20.37 25.71
N LYS A 594 0.86 -19.95 26.03
CA LYS A 594 1.54 -20.20 27.30
C LYS A 594 1.60 -21.69 27.65
N LYS A 595 1.97 -22.50 26.66
CA LYS A 595 2.04 -23.95 26.75
C LYS A 595 3.40 -24.45 26.31
N ARG A 596 3.80 -25.60 26.84
CA ARG A 596 4.93 -26.37 26.35
C ARG A 596 4.61 -26.95 24.99
N ILE A 597 5.51 -26.79 24.02
CA ILE A 597 5.27 -27.21 22.64
C ILE A 597 5.91 -28.58 22.38
N ILE A 598 5.10 -29.57 22.04
CA ILE A 598 5.56 -30.90 21.69
C ILE A 598 5.58 -31.02 20.17
N LEU A 599 6.77 -31.07 19.58
CA LEU A 599 6.98 -31.22 18.15
C LEU A 599 6.76 -32.68 17.76
N PHE A 600 5.69 -32.94 17.03
CA PHE A 600 5.32 -34.23 16.49
C PHE A 600 5.24 -34.13 14.96
N LEU A 601 6.41 -33.97 14.34
CA LEU A 601 6.55 -33.84 12.88
C LEU A 601 6.91 -35.19 12.24
N ASP A 602 6.97 -35.23 10.92
CA ASP A 602 7.17 -36.45 10.15
C ASP A 602 8.52 -37.12 10.50
N SER A 603 8.52 -38.46 10.49
CA SER A 603 9.68 -39.29 10.86
C SER A 603 10.72 -39.46 9.74
N ASP A 604 10.43 -38.95 8.54
CA ASP A 604 11.31 -39.02 7.39
C ASP A 604 12.53 -38.08 7.52
N LYS A 605 13.41 -38.06 6.52
CA LYS A 605 14.61 -37.21 6.59
C LYS A 605 14.26 -35.72 6.60
N ALA A 606 13.24 -35.31 5.84
CA ALA A 606 12.85 -33.90 5.70
C ALA A 606 12.13 -33.37 6.95
N GLY A 607 11.23 -34.16 7.54
CA GLY A 607 10.51 -33.88 8.78
C GLY A 607 11.43 -33.82 10.00
N ARG A 608 12.44 -34.70 10.07
CA ARG A 608 13.48 -34.63 11.11
C ARG A 608 14.33 -33.36 11.02
N GLU A 609 14.75 -32.97 9.82
CA GLU A 609 15.46 -31.71 9.59
C GLU A 609 14.56 -30.49 9.92
N ALA A 610 13.27 -30.54 9.56
CA ALA A 610 12.29 -29.53 9.92
C ALA A 610 12.09 -29.42 11.44
N ALA A 611 11.98 -30.55 12.16
CA ALA A 611 11.81 -30.59 13.61
C ALA A 611 12.98 -29.92 14.34
N VAL A 612 14.21 -30.17 13.91
CA VAL A 612 15.40 -29.51 14.47
C VAL A 612 15.35 -28.00 14.20
N ASN A 613 15.02 -27.59 12.98
CA ASN A 613 14.92 -26.17 12.62
C ASN A 613 13.82 -25.43 13.41
N VAL A 614 12.67 -26.08 13.61
CA VAL A 614 11.54 -25.57 14.40
C VAL A 614 11.93 -25.47 15.88
N ALA A 615 12.56 -26.51 16.44
CA ALA A 615 13.03 -26.53 17.83
C ALA A 615 14.03 -25.40 18.10
N VAL A 616 15.03 -25.23 17.23
CA VAL A 616 16.01 -24.14 17.36
C VAL A 616 15.32 -22.77 17.39
N LYS A 617 14.32 -22.54 16.52
CA LYS A 617 13.58 -21.27 16.48
C LYS A 617 12.74 -21.02 17.73
N LEU A 618 12.11 -22.05 18.30
CA LEU A 618 11.34 -21.94 19.54
C LEU A 618 12.24 -21.67 20.75
N LEU A 619 13.36 -22.38 20.83
CA LEU A 619 14.34 -22.22 21.92
C LEU A 619 15.02 -20.85 21.89
N LEU A 620 15.32 -20.32 20.71
CA LEU A 620 15.83 -18.94 20.55
C LEU A 620 14.84 -17.87 21.06
N LYS A 621 13.57 -18.22 21.28
CA LYS A 621 12.50 -17.35 21.76
C LYS A 621 11.99 -17.77 23.15
N GLU A 622 12.75 -18.61 23.85
CA GLU A 622 12.45 -19.10 25.20
C GLU A 622 11.12 -19.87 25.32
N VAL A 623 10.63 -20.42 24.21
CA VAL A 623 9.47 -21.32 24.23
C VAL A 623 9.97 -22.73 24.52
N ASP A 624 9.51 -23.29 25.63
CA ASP A 624 9.83 -24.66 26.01
C ASP A 624 9.27 -25.64 24.96
N CYS A 625 10.15 -26.46 24.39
CA CYS A 625 9.77 -27.43 23.38
C CYS A 625 10.45 -28.78 23.55
N GLU A 626 9.70 -29.83 23.27
CA GLU A 626 10.18 -31.22 23.25
C GLU A 626 9.96 -31.80 21.85
N VAL A 627 10.93 -32.57 21.35
CA VAL A 627 10.77 -33.32 20.10
C VAL A 627 10.41 -34.75 20.43
N ILE A 628 9.32 -35.26 19.85
CA ILE A 628 8.97 -36.67 19.96
C ILE A 628 9.99 -37.47 19.14
N LYS A 629 10.73 -38.37 19.79
CA LYS A 629 11.62 -39.34 19.16
C LYS A 629 11.06 -40.72 19.36
N GLY A 630 10.67 -41.41 18.29
CA GLY A 630 10.23 -42.81 18.39
C GLY A 630 10.63 -43.67 17.21
N ASN A 631 10.65 -44.98 17.43
CA ASN A 631 10.76 -46.01 16.39
C ASN A 631 9.37 -46.25 15.78
N TYR A 632 8.80 -45.23 15.16
CA TYR A 632 7.55 -45.32 14.42
C TYR A 632 7.79 -44.93 12.97
N GLU A 633 7.16 -45.65 12.05
CA GLU A 633 7.19 -45.35 10.62
C GLU A 633 5.90 -44.60 10.26
N GLY A 634 6.02 -43.49 9.51
CA GLY A 634 4.89 -42.71 9.02
C GLY A 634 4.75 -41.30 9.61
N ASP A 635 3.73 -40.59 9.14
CA ASP A 635 3.30 -39.26 9.63
C ASP A 635 2.34 -39.37 10.85
N PRO A 636 2.10 -38.28 11.61
CA PRO A 636 1.20 -38.32 12.77
C PRO A 636 -0.22 -38.82 12.44
N ASP A 637 -0.76 -38.48 11.27
CA ASP A 637 -2.04 -38.98 10.76
C ASP A 637 -2.03 -40.52 10.62
N GLU A 638 -1.05 -41.08 9.91
CA GLU A 638 -0.86 -42.53 9.71
C GLU A 638 -0.72 -43.28 11.04
N ILE A 639 0.02 -42.74 12.00
CA ILE A 639 0.18 -43.34 13.34
C ILE A 639 -1.15 -43.35 14.09
N CYS A 640 -1.90 -42.24 14.06
CA CYS A 640 -3.20 -42.14 14.70
C CYS A 640 -4.25 -43.07 14.08
N GLN A 641 -4.09 -43.42 12.80
CA GLN A 641 -4.95 -44.40 12.13
C GLN A 641 -4.68 -45.84 12.57
N GLN A 642 -3.46 -46.15 13.01
CA GLN A 642 -3.03 -47.50 13.39
C GLN A 642 -3.14 -47.79 14.90
N GLN A 643 -3.44 -46.79 15.75
CA GLN A 643 -3.36 -46.91 17.22
C GLN A 643 -4.58 -46.38 17.99
N THR A 644 -4.73 -46.81 19.26
CA THR A 644 -5.73 -46.31 20.24
C THR A 644 -5.12 -45.29 21.21
N LYS A 645 -5.97 -44.45 21.84
CA LYS A 645 -5.60 -43.34 22.75
C LYS A 645 -4.57 -43.70 23.84
N GLU A 646 -4.62 -44.92 24.38
CA GLU A 646 -3.68 -45.41 25.41
C GLU A 646 -2.26 -45.71 24.88
N LYS A 647 -2.09 -46.06 23.59
CA LYS A 647 -0.78 -46.36 23.00
C LYS A 647 0.01 -45.12 22.58
N VAL A 648 -0.68 -44.03 22.22
CA VAL A 648 -0.04 -42.73 21.90
C VAL A 648 0.39 -42.00 23.18
N GLY A 649 -0.37 -42.14 24.28
CA GLY A 649 -0.01 -41.60 25.59
C GLY A 649 1.14 -42.34 26.28
N ASN A 650 1.33 -43.63 25.99
CA ASN A 650 2.41 -44.47 26.53
C ASN A 650 3.49 -44.73 25.48
N ASN A 651 4.48 -43.82 25.47
CA ASN A 651 5.80 -43.89 24.82
C ASN A 651 5.86 -43.42 23.36
N PRO A 652 6.70 -42.42 23.09
CA PRO A 652 8.12 -42.76 22.96
C PRO A 652 9.03 -41.89 23.84
N GLN A 653 10.31 -42.27 23.99
CA GLN A 653 11.29 -41.59 24.84
C GLN A 653 11.30 -40.08 24.57
N ARG A 654 10.65 -39.31 25.44
CA ARG A 654 10.77 -37.84 25.46
C ARG A 654 12.24 -37.54 25.75
N ILE A 655 12.96 -36.93 24.82
CA ILE A 655 14.30 -36.39 25.10
C ILE A 655 14.08 -35.15 25.96
N SER A 656 13.87 -35.36 27.26
CA SER A 656 13.98 -34.28 28.21
C SER A 656 15.43 -33.81 28.16
N ARG A 657 15.62 -32.50 27.96
CA ARG A 657 16.91 -31.80 28.10
C ARG A 657 17.81 -31.76 26.86
N PHE A 658 17.27 -31.40 25.69
CA PHE A 658 18.12 -30.93 24.57
C PHE A 658 18.78 -29.56 24.88
N VAL A 659 18.21 -28.81 25.83
CA VAL A 659 18.51 -27.38 26.10
C VAL A 659 19.62 -27.15 27.14
N SER A 660 19.80 -28.02 28.14
CA SER A 660 20.74 -27.68 29.23
C SER A 660 22.22 -27.78 28.86
N GLU A 661 22.61 -28.54 27.83
CA GLU A 661 24.01 -28.64 27.39
C GLU A 661 24.40 -27.60 26.32
N MET A 662 23.47 -27.20 25.45
CA MET A 662 23.72 -26.12 24.48
C MET A 662 23.91 -24.76 25.18
N ALA A 663 23.35 -24.61 26.38
CA ALA A 663 23.49 -23.44 27.24
C ALA A 663 24.93 -23.20 27.76
N GLU A 664 25.83 -24.21 27.75
CA GLU A 664 27.22 -24.01 28.19
C GLU A 664 28.18 -23.63 27.05
N VAL A 665 27.89 -24.01 25.80
CA VAL A 665 28.80 -23.77 24.66
C VAL A 665 28.61 -22.36 24.07
N PHE A 666 27.40 -21.80 24.11
CA PHE A 666 27.14 -20.41 23.70
C PHE A 666 27.67 -19.36 24.69
N ARG A 667 28.13 -19.80 25.87
CA ARG A 667 28.69 -18.95 26.93
C ARG A 667 30.10 -18.42 26.63
N LYS A 668 30.79 -18.93 25.58
CA LYS A 668 32.17 -18.55 25.24
C LYS A 668 32.37 -18.30 23.73
N PHE A 669 32.15 -17.06 23.30
CA PHE A 669 33.01 -16.34 22.35
C PHE A 669 33.54 -17.08 21.08
N LYS A 670 32.92 -16.84 19.92
CA LYS A 670 33.48 -17.12 18.56
C LYS A 670 33.94 -18.60 18.34
N PRO A 671 34.62 -18.98 17.23
CA PRO A 671 34.19 -19.91 16.16
C PRO A 671 34.06 -21.42 16.47
N SER A 672 34.29 -21.89 17.70
CA SER A 672 34.24 -23.33 18.06
C SER A 672 32.82 -23.93 18.18
N ILE A 673 31.79 -23.09 18.01
CA ILE A 673 30.37 -23.47 18.01
C ILE A 673 29.99 -24.20 16.70
N TYR A 674 30.76 -23.98 15.64
CA TYR A 674 30.50 -24.51 14.30
C TYR A 674 30.83 -26.01 14.17
N ASP A 675 32.01 -26.46 14.65
CA ASP A 675 32.43 -27.86 14.51
C ASP A 675 31.72 -28.83 15.48
N PHE A 676 31.19 -28.32 16.60
CA PHE A 676 30.40 -29.11 17.56
C PHE A 676 28.96 -29.36 17.08
N LEU A 677 28.33 -28.35 16.45
CA LEU A 677 27.03 -28.51 15.78
C LEU A 677 27.15 -29.43 14.56
N ILE A 678 28.22 -29.32 13.76
CA ILE A 678 28.54 -30.22 12.64
C ILE A 678 28.71 -31.68 13.11
N THR A 679 29.40 -31.96 14.22
CA THR A 679 29.58 -33.33 14.72
C THR A 679 28.29 -33.95 15.28
N LYS A 680 27.44 -33.17 15.99
CA LYS A 680 26.14 -33.64 16.50
C LYS A 680 25.13 -33.85 15.37
N ILE A 681 25.16 -33.01 14.34
CA ILE A 681 24.37 -33.14 13.10
C ILE A 681 24.85 -34.36 12.27
N SER A 682 26.16 -34.64 12.19
CA SER A 682 26.69 -35.85 11.53
C SER A 682 26.32 -37.16 12.24
N SER A 683 26.06 -37.15 13.56
CA SER A 683 25.53 -38.32 14.29
C SER A 683 24.00 -38.47 14.23
N LEU A 684 23.27 -37.42 13.84
CA LEU A 684 21.82 -37.43 13.60
C LEU A 684 21.46 -37.90 12.18
N VAL A 685 22.47 -38.06 11.31
CA VAL A 685 22.41 -38.63 9.95
C VAL A 685 23.08 -40.03 9.89
N GLY A 686 23.32 -40.66 11.05
CA GLY A 686 23.60 -42.09 11.15
C GLY A 686 22.32 -42.91 11.07
#